data_AF-A0A7W0ZRA5-F1
#
_entry.id   AF-A0A7W0ZRA5-F1
#
_cell.length_a   1.000
_cell.length_b   1.000
_cell.length_c   1.000
_cell.angle_alpha   90.00
_cell.angle_beta   90.00
_cell.angle_gamma   90.00
#
_symmetry.space_group_name_H-M   'P 1'
#
loop_
_entity.id
_entity.type
_entity.pdbx_description
1 polymer ?
#
loop_
_entity_poly.entity_id
_entity_poly.type
_entity_poly.pdbx_seq_one_letter_code
_entity_poly.pdbx_strand_id
1 'polypeptide(L)'
;MARGTRAPSQNAYRGSIGKTQTATLHVTGARGETVSAQAYTTIDAVSDPELVERLHSEDPAKALNVVRADGGAVIKVAVPVIYHDPAEEILVLILADAHRHREIDERIKLLERMRDDDAPIPPYAKEFAVVYTPAGLAAYLERRTNEVLTAAQTAEAARDLDLRAQDLDRRARELEAAHSELERNRVELEKLRSEARNRVIAAVQSVTDIEVDESTSINPRPSANEDETRPVFKDALDEIEEGLASMLAPDEPPAAETVITPAPRPSSRTRSDSENFEAQPTRLNDAPKINGVAALQPPIEFDEETTGSAIVPQGSDPLTTQTVEMPTDVVSDPWLDRAATRETSSMTVDPSGVRIALVVGEQLVRGMGGNLDIRVLLHRTPAYPVITLVVGPPPAMRVISTTQLAVVPLDIAAEAQRAVLHALTRKFELTLDLVVRARRIRRVKLIAPLAENVGYILRAADDHLRGLTSSGETTPSYEQGRDLVVGAGYDLLGSEHPDVGEFRDDKLAQLETAQNLRRAIAMARRFARPSREDYLVCTRGFPLPRWRELRRHVLESAVAWGLWMGPELAQVAVSEGFARSRRDLVIRLDQGFDVLKRHPTAYDIDQDAAEDNFKALAEEAKALGVELAKSGSNGRTGIAVTSEEVSQVSGSIGRTPAKGIPTGKTTDELIAELDDRAKRIAAAIELCGRADPRAAAPVIASVNKMSRAEAVRVLGMSVKFGTAAARPLTDGLASSKGFLRHGCALALALLRDEEGTQAVIELLLNEPTEIWREVARAIGQVGSYGLTPLASNYGRLGERATPQAQERVAWAMAHIAVRGGRAALETMAGGQSMVAPVARQALELHAAAAKDQTSVRPGASSSQAGKDVTVNRAFSRRFFEALEQGLPDAGQAGLFALDESRPMELLDEADLIDDDDEAELDESDLIQS
;
A
#
# COMPACT_ATOMS: atom_id res chain seq x y z
N MET A 1 -12.28 21.03 -37.93
CA MET A 1 -12.12 22.11 -36.93
C MET A 1 -12.73 23.39 -37.50
N ALA A 2 -13.59 24.07 -36.75
CA ALA A 2 -14.34 25.24 -37.24
C ALA A 2 -13.43 26.46 -37.40
N ARG A 3 -13.60 27.20 -38.52
CA ARG A 3 -12.95 28.47 -38.84
C ARG A 3 -13.48 29.58 -37.92
N GLY A 4 -12.96 29.67 -36.70
CA GLY A 4 -13.03 30.87 -35.86
C GLY A 4 -11.70 31.60 -35.95
N THR A 5 -11.73 32.92 -36.09
CA THR A 5 -10.52 33.78 -36.01
C THR A 5 -9.86 33.60 -34.64
N ARG A 6 -8.84 32.73 -34.57
CA ARG A 6 -8.01 32.56 -33.38
C ARG A 6 -7.15 33.81 -33.20
N ALA A 7 -7.25 34.46 -32.04
CA ALA A 7 -6.41 35.60 -31.69
C ALA A 7 -5.17 35.10 -30.94
N PRO A 8 -3.98 35.71 -31.16
CA PRO A 8 -2.77 35.35 -30.41
C PRO A 8 -2.93 35.69 -28.92
N SER A 9 -2.31 34.87 -28.05
CA SER A 9 -2.30 35.08 -26.60
C SER A 9 -1.53 36.36 -26.23
N GLN A 10 -1.76 36.86 -25.01
CA GLN A 10 -1.01 38.01 -24.48
C GLN A 10 0.48 37.68 -24.28
N ASN A 11 0.82 36.41 -24.05
CA ASN A 11 2.19 35.93 -23.85
C ASN A 11 2.83 35.39 -25.13
N ALA A 12 2.17 35.56 -26.29
CA ALA A 12 2.66 35.06 -27.57
C ALA A 12 4.06 35.60 -27.89
N TYR A 13 4.95 34.69 -28.28
CA TYR A 13 6.30 35.00 -28.71
C TYR A 13 6.28 35.81 -30.01
N ARG A 14 6.85 37.02 -29.97
CA ARG A 14 6.82 37.98 -31.10
C ARG A 14 8.12 38.08 -31.90
N GLY A 15 9.10 37.22 -31.58
CA GLY A 15 10.37 37.16 -32.28
C GLY A 15 10.23 36.77 -33.74
N SER A 16 11.28 37.02 -34.50
CA SER A 16 11.40 36.68 -35.92
C SER A 16 11.10 35.20 -36.21
N ILE A 17 11.56 34.28 -35.35
CA ILE A 17 11.34 32.83 -35.50
C ILE A 17 9.91 32.39 -35.16
N GLY A 18 9.07 33.29 -34.65
CA GLY A 18 7.64 33.05 -34.42
C GLY A 18 6.77 33.40 -35.63
N LYS A 19 7.34 33.99 -36.68
CA LYS A 19 6.65 34.38 -37.91
C LYS A 19 6.99 33.40 -39.03
N THR A 20 6.07 33.24 -39.99
CA THR A 20 6.31 32.41 -41.17
C THR A 20 7.54 32.89 -41.95
N GLN A 21 8.48 31.98 -42.22
CA GLN A 21 9.74 32.27 -42.90
C GLN A 21 10.04 31.24 -43.98
N THR A 22 10.73 31.68 -45.03
CA THR A 22 11.21 30.84 -46.12
C THR A 22 12.73 30.94 -46.28
N ALA A 23 13.33 29.87 -46.79
CA ALA A 23 14.73 29.80 -47.16
C ALA A 23 14.86 29.30 -48.60
N THR A 24 15.81 29.87 -49.34
CA THR A 24 16.14 29.43 -50.70
C THR A 24 17.10 28.24 -50.62
N LEU A 25 16.73 27.12 -51.25
CA LEU A 25 17.51 25.89 -51.27
C LEU A 25 17.80 25.47 -52.71
N HIS A 26 19.01 24.98 -52.94
CA HIS A 26 19.40 24.38 -54.21
C HIS A 26 19.21 22.87 -54.12
N VAL A 27 18.26 22.33 -54.88
CA VAL A 27 17.92 20.90 -54.91
C VAL A 27 18.47 20.30 -56.18
N THR A 28 19.32 19.27 -56.04
CA THR A 28 19.84 18.52 -57.18
C THR A 28 18.88 17.38 -57.54
N GLY A 29 18.35 17.40 -58.75
CA GLY A 29 17.47 16.37 -59.29
C GLY A 29 18.22 15.12 -59.75
N ALA A 30 17.47 14.08 -60.09
CA ALA A 30 18.03 12.75 -60.41
C ALA A 30 18.89 12.72 -61.70
N ARG A 31 18.81 13.74 -62.56
CA ARG A 31 19.65 13.88 -63.76
C ARG A 31 20.82 14.87 -63.56
N GLY A 32 21.06 15.32 -62.32
CA GLY A 32 22.13 16.24 -61.96
C GLY A 32 21.81 17.72 -62.20
N GLU A 33 20.59 18.05 -62.60
CA GLU A 33 20.08 19.42 -62.69
C GLU A 33 19.96 20.03 -61.28
N THR A 34 20.31 21.31 -61.12
CA THR A 34 20.14 22.01 -59.84
C THR A 34 19.01 23.03 -59.97
N VAL A 35 17.96 22.85 -59.19
CA VAL A 35 16.78 23.72 -59.16
C VAL A 35 16.79 24.53 -57.85
N SER A 36 16.66 25.85 -57.96
CA SER A 36 16.47 26.72 -56.80
C SER A 36 15.00 26.72 -56.38
N ALA A 37 14.71 26.37 -55.12
CA ALA A 37 13.36 26.31 -54.58
C ALA A 37 13.26 27.03 -53.24
N GLN A 38 12.12 27.67 -52.99
CA GLN A 38 11.81 28.23 -51.67
C GLN A 38 11.16 27.15 -50.79
N ALA A 39 11.72 26.93 -49.61
CA ALA A 39 11.16 26.06 -48.60
C ALA A 39 10.79 26.86 -47.35
N TYR A 40 9.65 26.56 -46.76
CA TYR A 40 9.23 27.11 -45.48
C TYR A 40 10.03 26.47 -44.34
N THR A 41 10.62 27.31 -43.49
CA THR A 41 11.42 26.91 -42.32
C THR A 41 10.71 27.21 -41.01
N THR A 42 9.76 28.15 -41.04
CA THR A 42 8.88 28.48 -39.91
C THR A 42 7.47 28.71 -40.43
N ILE A 43 6.46 28.30 -39.66
CA ILE A 43 5.04 28.54 -39.92
C ILE A 43 4.40 29.11 -38.65
N ASP A 44 3.76 30.27 -38.79
CA ASP A 44 2.81 30.80 -37.81
C ASP A 44 1.42 30.24 -38.12
N ALA A 45 0.92 29.39 -37.23
CA ALA A 45 -0.33 28.66 -37.41
C ALA A 45 -1.57 29.55 -37.35
N VAL A 46 -1.48 30.70 -36.68
CA VAL A 46 -2.58 31.67 -36.57
C VAL A 46 -2.61 32.58 -37.79
N SER A 47 -1.44 33.05 -38.23
CA SER A 47 -1.33 33.92 -39.41
C SER A 47 -1.51 33.17 -40.73
N ASP A 48 -1.00 31.93 -40.82
CA ASP A 48 -0.95 31.14 -42.07
C ASP A 48 -1.55 29.71 -41.90
N PRO A 49 -2.86 29.58 -41.61
CA PRO A 49 -3.49 28.28 -41.39
C PRO A 49 -3.44 27.34 -42.62
N GLU A 50 -3.41 27.91 -43.83
CA GLU A 50 -3.29 27.12 -45.07
C GLU A 50 -1.94 26.38 -45.17
N LEU A 51 -0.87 26.95 -44.59
CA LEU A 51 0.44 26.28 -44.55
C LEU A 51 0.47 25.13 -43.55
N VAL A 52 -0.32 25.23 -42.46
CA VAL A 52 -0.51 24.14 -41.49
C VAL A 52 -1.23 22.97 -42.14
N GLU A 53 -2.28 23.21 -42.93
CA GLU A 53 -2.96 22.15 -43.69
C GLU A 53 -2.01 21.44 -44.67
N ARG A 54 -1.13 22.20 -45.34
CA ARG A 54 -0.11 21.65 -46.24
C ARG A 54 1.00 20.91 -45.49
N LEU A 55 1.33 21.34 -44.27
CA LEU A 55 2.31 20.67 -43.41
C LEU A 55 1.80 19.27 -42.99
N HIS A 56 0.52 19.14 -42.66
CA HIS A 56 -0.13 17.88 -42.30
C HIS A 56 -0.45 16.97 -43.49
N SER A 57 -0.44 17.51 -44.72
CA SER A 57 -0.75 16.72 -45.91
C SER A 57 0.37 15.73 -46.28
N GLU A 58 0.02 14.45 -46.36
CA GLU A 58 0.90 13.40 -46.88
C GLU A 58 0.87 13.28 -48.42
N ASP A 59 -0.15 13.86 -49.07
CA ASP A 59 -0.27 13.89 -50.53
C ASP A 59 0.88 14.73 -51.13
N PRO A 60 1.77 14.15 -51.96
CA PRO A 60 2.88 14.87 -52.60
C PRO A 60 2.44 16.07 -53.43
N ALA A 61 1.19 16.12 -53.90
CA ALA A 61 0.66 17.25 -54.66
C ALA A 61 0.32 18.46 -53.78
N LYS A 62 0.09 18.26 -52.48
CA LYS A 62 -0.38 19.26 -51.51
C LYS A 62 0.57 19.48 -50.33
N ALA A 63 1.52 18.56 -50.12
CA ALA A 63 2.51 18.61 -49.06
C ALA A 63 3.36 19.89 -49.10
N LEU A 64 3.78 20.33 -47.92
CA LEU A 64 4.71 21.43 -47.77
C LEU A 64 6.12 21.06 -48.27
N ASN A 65 6.86 22.04 -48.77
CA ASN A 65 8.26 21.92 -49.21
C ASN A 65 8.49 20.86 -50.30
N VAL A 66 7.71 20.97 -51.38
CA VAL A 66 7.76 20.09 -52.54
C VAL A 66 8.22 20.85 -53.78
N VAL A 67 9.17 20.27 -54.53
CA VAL A 67 9.73 20.82 -55.77
C VAL A 67 9.39 19.90 -56.94
N ARG A 68 9.04 20.47 -58.10
CA ARG A 68 8.81 19.73 -59.34
C ARG A 68 10.03 19.88 -60.25
N ALA A 69 10.68 18.77 -60.58
CA ALA A 69 11.83 18.74 -61.50
C ALA A 69 11.39 18.56 -62.96
N ASP A 70 12.28 18.90 -63.90
CA ASP A 70 12.02 18.78 -65.35
C ASP A 70 11.85 17.32 -65.76
N GLY A 71 10.59 16.94 -66.03
CA GLY A 71 10.15 15.57 -66.24
C GLY A 71 8.95 15.14 -65.39
N GLY A 72 8.43 16.03 -64.53
CA GLY A 72 7.21 15.79 -63.75
C GLY A 72 7.44 15.04 -62.43
N ALA A 73 8.69 14.75 -62.07
CA ALA A 73 9.03 14.14 -60.80
C ALA A 73 8.86 15.15 -59.64
N VAL A 74 8.21 14.70 -58.57
CA VAL A 74 7.90 15.49 -57.38
C VAL A 74 8.89 15.12 -56.27
N ILE A 75 9.70 16.07 -55.82
CA ILE A 75 10.74 15.88 -54.82
C ILE A 75 10.31 16.59 -53.53
N LYS A 76 10.18 15.83 -52.43
CA LYS A 76 9.94 16.39 -51.10
C LYS A 76 11.28 16.77 -50.46
N VAL A 77 11.45 18.04 -50.11
CA VAL A 77 12.68 18.55 -49.50
C VAL A 77 12.59 18.35 -47.99
N ALA A 78 13.50 17.56 -47.43
CA ALA A 78 13.59 17.33 -46.00
C ALA A 78 14.28 18.51 -45.31
N VAL A 79 13.50 19.52 -44.93
CA VAL A 79 13.96 20.73 -44.21
C VAL A 79 13.33 20.74 -42.83
N PRO A 80 14.07 21.04 -41.75
CA PRO A 80 13.47 21.32 -40.44
C PRO A 80 12.44 22.45 -40.52
N VAL A 81 11.26 22.24 -39.93
CA VAL A 81 10.19 23.24 -39.92
C VAL A 81 9.82 23.56 -38.48
N ILE A 82 9.80 24.84 -38.14
CA ILE A 82 9.31 25.34 -36.84
C ILE A 82 7.82 25.63 -36.99
N TYR A 83 7.00 24.99 -36.17
CA TYR A 83 5.58 25.27 -36.03
C TYR A 83 5.36 26.14 -34.79
N HIS A 84 4.69 27.28 -34.97
CA HIS A 84 4.36 28.19 -33.89
C HIS A 84 2.86 28.46 -33.89
N ASP A 85 2.16 28.12 -32.80
CA ASP A 85 0.78 28.54 -32.56
C ASP A 85 0.77 29.57 -31.42
N PRO A 86 0.70 30.87 -31.73
CA PRO A 86 0.69 31.92 -30.72
C PRO A 86 -0.64 32.02 -29.95
N ALA A 87 -1.72 31.38 -30.40
CA ALA A 87 -2.98 31.36 -29.66
C ALA A 87 -2.95 30.32 -28.53
N GLU A 88 -2.35 29.16 -28.81
CA GLU A 88 -2.23 28.05 -27.85
C GLU A 88 -0.89 28.03 -27.09
N GLU A 89 -0.02 29.01 -27.32
CA GLU A 89 1.32 29.10 -26.71
C GLU A 89 2.16 27.84 -26.99
N ILE A 90 2.21 27.43 -28.26
CA ILE A 90 2.91 26.22 -28.69
C ILE A 90 4.05 26.58 -29.66
N LEU A 91 5.24 26.06 -29.39
CA LEU A 91 6.37 26.08 -30.31
C LEU A 91 6.93 24.67 -30.46
N VAL A 92 7.03 24.19 -31.70
CA VAL A 92 7.46 22.81 -32.03
C VAL A 92 8.47 22.83 -33.17
N LEU A 93 9.60 22.16 -32.98
CA LEU A 93 10.57 21.89 -34.04
C LEU A 93 10.26 20.53 -34.68
N ILE A 94 9.98 20.53 -35.99
CA ILE A 94 9.60 19.34 -36.75
C ILE A 94 10.79 18.91 -37.59
N LEU A 95 11.25 17.68 -37.35
CA LEU A 95 12.35 17.06 -38.08
C LEU A 95 11.84 15.93 -38.98
N ALA A 96 12.50 15.74 -40.13
CA ALA A 96 12.31 14.54 -40.92
C ALA A 96 12.88 13.32 -40.19
N ASP A 97 12.34 12.13 -40.44
CA ASP A 97 12.77 10.91 -39.75
C ASP A 97 14.26 10.60 -39.96
N ALA A 98 14.78 10.88 -41.17
CA ALA A 98 16.19 10.76 -41.50
C ALA A 98 17.10 11.73 -40.70
N HIS A 99 16.54 12.79 -40.11
CA HIS A 99 17.29 13.82 -39.38
C HIS A 99 17.29 13.59 -37.85
N ARG A 100 16.82 12.45 -37.35
CA ARG A 100 16.88 12.11 -35.90
C ARG A 100 18.26 12.30 -35.28
N HIS A 101 19.31 11.86 -35.96
CA HIS A 101 20.69 12.00 -35.49
C HIS A 101 21.16 13.47 -35.37
N ARG A 102 20.44 14.42 -35.97
CA ARG A 102 20.74 15.86 -35.95
C ARG A 102 19.87 16.64 -34.97
N GLU A 103 19.04 15.97 -34.16
CA GLU A 103 18.13 16.66 -33.24
C GLU A 103 18.87 17.69 -32.38
N ILE A 104 19.96 17.29 -31.72
CA ILE A 104 20.72 18.18 -30.83
C ILE A 104 21.26 19.38 -31.60
N ASP A 105 21.82 19.17 -32.78
CA ASP A 105 22.36 20.25 -33.62
C ASP A 105 21.27 21.24 -34.04
N GLU A 106 20.08 20.75 -34.41
CA GLU A 106 18.96 21.61 -34.80
C GLU A 106 18.32 22.34 -33.60
N ARG A 107 18.32 21.73 -32.41
CA ARG A 107 17.93 22.41 -31.16
C ARG A 107 18.88 23.55 -30.81
N ILE A 108 20.20 23.31 -30.91
CA ILE A 108 21.21 24.33 -30.65
C ILE A 108 21.03 25.50 -31.61
N LYS A 109 20.89 25.23 -32.91
CA LYS A 109 20.64 26.29 -33.92
C LYS A 109 19.38 27.09 -33.63
N LEU A 110 18.31 26.44 -33.17
CA LEU A 110 17.08 27.15 -32.82
C LEU A 110 17.27 28.04 -31.59
N LEU A 111 17.95 27.55 -30.55
CA LEU A 111 18.26 28.31 -29.34
C LEU A 111 19.23 29.47 -29.62
N GLU A 112 20.21 29.29 -30.51
CA GLU A 112 21.09 30.38 -30.95
C GLU A 112 20.30 31.47 -31.69
N ARG A 113 19.37 31.07 -32.58
CA ARG A 113 18.47 32.02 -33.25
C ARG A 113 17.54 32.72 -32.29
N MET A 114 17.07 32.06 -31.23
CA MET A 114 16.28 32.67 -30.16
C MET A 114 17.10 33.68 -29.36
N ARG A 115 18.34 33.33 -29.02
CA ARG A 115 19.28 34.20 -28.29
C ARG A 115 19.59 35.48 -29.07
N ASP A 116 19.72 35.36 -30.39
CA ASP A 116 20.05 36.46 -31.28
C ASP A 116 18.80 37.30 -31.68
N ASP A 117 17.60 36.97 -31.16
CA ASP A 117 16.35 37.70 -31.37
C ASP A 117 16.14 38.73 -30.24
N ASP A 118 15.78 39.97 -30.61
CA ASP A 118 15.56 41.07 -29.64
C ASP A 118 14.23 40.96 -28.86
N ALA A 119 13.38 39.97 -29.18
CA ALA A 119 12.09 39.77 -28.54
C ALA A 119 12.18 38.94 -27.24
N PRO A 120 11.39 39.27 -26.19
CA PRO A 120 11.35 38.48 -24.97
C PRO A 120 10.84 37.06 -25.26
N ILE A 121 11.56 36.06 -24.74
CA ILE A 121 11.28 34.64 -24.98
C ILE A 121 10.38 34.10 -23.85
N PRO A 122 9.10 33.75 -24.12
CA PRO A 122 8.20 33.18 -23.13
C PRO A 122 8.60 31.73 -22.78
N PRO A 123 8.16 31.21 -21.62
CA PRO A 123 8.52 29.87 -21.16
C PRO A 123 8.25 28.76 -22.20
N TYR A 124 7.08 28.80 -22.87
CA TYR A 124 6.73 27.79 -23.88
C TYR A 124 7.67 27.77 -25.09
N ALA A 125 8.29 28.91 -25.42
CA ALA A 125 9.26 29.01 -26.49
C ALA A 125 10.65 28.52 -26.06
N LYS A 126 11.01 28.66 -24.77
CA LYS A 126 12.24 28.09 -24.20
C LYS A 126 12.18 26.56 -24.14
N GLU A 127 11.01 26.05 -23.81
CA GLU A 127 10.74 24.61 -23.63
C GLU A 127 10.04 24.00 -24.85
N PHE A 128 10.47 24.39 -26.06
CA PHE A 128 9.86 23.90 -27.30
C PHE A 128 10.02 22.37 -27.44
N ALA A 129 8.99 21.73 -27.97
CA ALA A 129 9.01 20.30 -28.25
C ALA A 129 9.70 20.01 -29.58
N VAL A 130 10.31 18.82 -29.71
CA VAL A 130 10.81 18.31 -30.98
C VAL A 130 9.94 17.12 -31.37
N VAL A 131 9.41 17.14 -32.60
CA VAL A 131 8.61 16.05 -33.15
C VAL A 131 9.20 15.58 -34.47
N TYR A 132 8.96 14.30 -34.75
CA TYR A 132 9.41 13.66 -35.98
C TYR A 132 8.23 13.47 -36.91
N THR A 133 8.37 13.98 -38.13
CA THR A 133 7.35 13.93 -39.19
C THR A 133 6.08 14.75 -38.88
N PRO A 134 5.26 15.06 -39.92
CA PRO A 134 3.96 15.71 -39.71
C PRO A 134 2.97 14.90 -38.85
N ALA A 135 3.04 13.57 -38.89
CA ALA A 135 2.24 12.70 -38.03
C ALA A 135 2.60 12.87 -36.55
N GLY A 136 3.88 13.06 -36.24
CA GLY A 136 4.35 13.35 -34.89
C GLY A 136 3.85 14.69 -34.36
N LEU A 137 3.71 15.71 -35.22
CA LEU A 137 3.08 16.98 -34.85
C LEU A 137 1.60 16.79 -34.51
N ALA A 138 0.85 16.04 -35.33
CA ALA A 138 -0.57 15.79 -35.08
C ALA A 138 -0.79 15.07 -33.73
N ALA A 139 -0.01 14.01 -33.46
CA ALA A 139 -0.07 13.29 -32.19
C ALA A 139 0.30 14.18 -30.98
N TYR A 140 1.29 15.06 -31.14
CA TYR A 140 1.68 16.02 -30.09
C TYR A 140 0.54 17.00 -29.75
N LEU A 141 -0.12 17.55 -30.76
CA LEU A 141 -1.25 18.49 -30.57
C LEU A 141 -2.47 17.80 -29.95
N GLU A 142 -2.76 16.56 -30.35
CA GLU A 142 -3.85 15.75 -29.76
C GLU A 142 -3.60 15.47 -28.28
N ARG A 143 -2.38 15.03 -27.93
CA ARG A 143 -2.00 14.78 -26.53
C ARG A 143 -2.16 16.03 -25.66
N ARG A 144 -1.65 17.18 -26.12
CA ARG A 144 -1.81 18.47 -25.42
C ARG A 144 -3.28 18.84 -25.19
N THR A 145 -4.14 18.57 -26.17
CA THR A 145 -5.58 18.85 -26.06
C THR A 145 -6.22 17.97 -24.97
N ASN A 146 -5.84 16.69 -24.92
CA ASN A 146 -6.34 15.76 -23.90
C ASN A 146 -5.86 16.10 -22.49
N GLU A 147 -4.61 16.55 -22.33
CA GLU A 147 -4.06 17.01 -21.04
C GLU A 147 -4.84 18.22 -20.49
N VAL A 148 -5.17 19.20 -21.33
CA VAL A 148 -5.97 20.37 -20.92
C VAL A 148 -7.39 19.97 -20.51
N LEU A 149 -8.02 19.06 -21.27
CA LEU A 149 -9.37 18.59 -20.98
C LEU A 149 -9.43 17.82 -19.65
N THR A 150 -8.47 16.93 -19.42
CA THR A 150 -8.39 16.13 -18.18
C THR A 150 -8.11 17.01 -16.97
N ALA A 151 -7.22 18.00 -17.08
CA ALA A 151 -6.97 18.97 -16.02
C ALA A 151 -8.25 19.76 -15.67
N ALA A 152 -9.02 20.21 -16.66
CA ALA A 152 -10.28 20.90 -16.43
C ALA A 152 -11.32 20.02 -15.70
N GLN A 153 -11.45 18.75 -16.10
CA GLN A 153 -12.34 17.78 -15.45
C GLN A 153 -11.94 17.51 -13.99
N THR A 154 -10.64 17.40 -13.72
CA THR A 154 -10.15 17.19 -12.35
C THR A 154 -10.41 18.40 -11.44
N ALA A 155 -10.28 19.61 -11.97
CA ALA A 155 -10.57 20.83 -11.23
C ALA A 155 -12.07 21.00 -10.91
N GLU A 156 -12.95 20.57 -11.83
CA GLU A 156 -14.40 20.55 -11.59
C GLU A 156 -14.77 19.49 -10.53
N ALA A 157 -14.21 18.28 -10.63
CA ALA A 157 -14.43 17.23 -9.64
C ALA A 157 -13.94 17.63 -8.23
N ALA A 158 -12.81 18.34 -8.12
CA ALA A 158 -12.31 18.85 -6.86
C ALA A 158 -13.27 19.87 -6.21
N ARG A 159 -13.86 20.77 -7.02
CA ARG A 159 -14.86 21.73 -6.53
C ARG A 159 -16.14 21.04 -6.05
N ASP A 160 -16.60 20.02 -6.76
CA ASP A 160 -17.76 19.24 -6.37
C ASP A 160 -17.53 18.47 -5.05
N LEU A 161 -16.32 17.98 -4.82
CA LEU A 161 -15.96 17.33 -3.56
C LEU A 161 -15.93 18.33 -2.39
N ASP A 162 -15.37 19.53 -2.59
CA ASP A 162 -15.36 20.58 -1.56
C ASP A 162 -16.78 21.02 -1.17
N LEU A 163 -17.67 21.18 -2.16
CA LEU A 163 -19.09 21.47 -1.90
C LEU A 163 -19.79 20.35 -1.11
N ARG A 164 -19.45 19.08 -1.38
CA ARG A 164 -20.00 17.94 -0.62
C ARG A 164 -19.44 17.86 0.80
N ALA A 165 -18.16 18.15 0.99
CA ALA A 165 -17.55 18.20 2.31
C ALA A 165 -18.22 19.27 3.19
N GLN A 166 -18.47 20.46 2.63
CA GLN A 166 -19.20 21.53 3.31
C GLN A 166 -20.64 21.14 3.67
N ASP A 167 -21.35 20.39 2.80
CA ASP A 167 -22.69 19.89 3.11
C ASP A 167 -22.68 18.85 4.24
N LEU A 168 -21.68 17.96 4.27
CA LEU A 168 -21.53 16.96 5.33
C LEU A 168 -21.22 17.60 6.67
N ASP A 169 -20.33 18.59 6.71
CA ASP A 169 -20.00 19.31 7.94
C ASP A 169 -21.22 20.07 8.50
N ARG A 170 -22.03 20.69 7.62
CA ARG A 170 -23.31 21.29 8.01
C ARG A 170 -24.25 20.26 8.66
N ARG A 171 -24.42 19.09 8.04
CA ARG A 171 -25.28 18.02 8.59
C ARG A 171 -24.75 17.45 9.90
N ALA A 172 -23.43 17.35 10.07
CA ALA A 172 -22.81 16.89 11.31
C ALA A 172 -23.13 17.84 12.48
N ARG A 173 -23.02 19.16 12.25
CA ARG A 173 -23.39 20.17 13.25
C ARG A 173 -24.89 20.15 13.59
N GLU A 174 -25.75 19.93 12.60
CA GLU A 174 -27.19 19.77 12.82
C GLU A 174 -27.50 18.54 13.69
N LEU A 175 -26.82 17.41 13.45
CA LEU A 175 -26.96 16.20 14.26
C LEU A 175 -26.45 16.38 15.70
N GLU A 176 -25.32 17.05 15.88
CA GLU A 176 -24.77 17.33 17.21
C GLU A 176 -25.70 18.25 18.04
N ALA A 177 -26.30 19.25 17.39
CA ALA A 177 -27.32 20.10 18.01
C ALA A 177 -28.56 19.27 18.42
N ALA A 178 -29.05 18.41 17.53
CA ALA A 178 -30.20 17.54 17.82
C ALA A 178 -29.90 16.55 18.96
N HIS A 179 -28.69 15.99 19.01
CA HIS A 179 -28.28 15.08 20.08
C HIS A 179 -28.19 15.82 21.43
N SER A 180 -27.65 17.03 21.43
CA SER A 180 -27.59 17.88 22.63
C SER A 180 -28.99 18.24 23.16
N GLU A 181 -29.94 18.47 22.26
CA GLU A 181 -31.33 18.72 22.63
C GLU A 181 -32.01 17.48 23.22
N LEU A 182 -31.80 16.31 22.63
CA LEU A 182 -32.31 15.04 23.17
C LEU A 182 -31.77 14.73 24.57
N GLU A 183 -30.49 14.99 24.83
CA GLU A 183 -29.90 14.80 26.16
C GLU A 183 -30.49 15.76 27.20
N ARG A 184 -30.75 17.03 26.82
CA ARG A 184 -31.47 17.96 27.71
C ARG A 184 -32.87 17.46 28.05
N ASN A 185 -33.62 17.02 27.04
CA ASN A 185 -34.97 16.48 27.22
C ASN A 185 -34.97 15.22 28.11
N ARG A 186 -33.94 14.37 27.99
CA ARG A 186 -33.77 13.18 28.82
C ARG A 186 -33.53 13.53 30.29
N VAL A 187 -32.64 14.49 30.57
CA VAL A 187 -32.36 14.97 31.93
C VAL A 187 -33.63 15.58 32.57
N GLU A 188 -34.40 16.34 31.80
CA GLU A 188 -35.65 16.92 32.27
C GLU A 188 -36.71 15.85 32.59
N LEU A 189 -36.85 14.83 31.74
CA LEU A 189 -37.73 13.69 31.99
C LEU A 189 -37.32 12.90 33.25
N GLU A 190 -36.03 12.73 33.48
CA GLU A 190 -35.52 12.04 34.67
C GLU A 190 -35.80 12.84 35.94
N LYS A 191 -35.65 14.17 35.88
CA LYS A 191 -36.04 15.07 36.97
C LYS A 191 -37.54 14.95 37.27
N LEU A 192 -38.40 15.02 36.26
CA LEU A 192 -39.85 14.86 36.43
C LEU A 192 -40.23 13.50 37.03
N ARG A 193 -39.56 12.41 36.62
CA ARG A 193 -39.74 11.08 37.21
C ARG A 193 -39.31 11.03 38.67
N SER A 194 -38.21 11.67 39.03
CA SER A 194 -37.73 11.73 40.42
C SER A 194 -38.69 12.52 41.32
N GLU A 195 -39.25 13.63 40.83
CA GLU A 195 -40.24 14.43 41.54
C GLU A 195 -41.57 13.69 41.73
N ALA A 196 -42.01 12.93 40.72
CA ALA A 196 -43.17 12.06 40.82
C ALA A 196 -42.95 10.94 41.84
N ARG A 197 -41.78 10.29 41.83
CA ARG A 197 -41.42 9.25 42.80
C ARG A 197 -41.39 9.79 44.23
N ASN A 198 -40.82 10.98 44.45
CA ASN A 198 -40.77 11.61 45.76
C ASN A 198 -42.18 11.98 46.28
N ARG A 199 -43.08 12.42 45.40
CA ARG A 199 -44.49 12.65 45.77
C ARG A 199 -45.21 11.37 46.20
N VAL A 200 -44.96 10.24 45.53
CA VAL A 200 -45.53 8.94 45.92
C VAL A 200 -44.99 8.49 47.28
N ILE A 201 -43.70 8.66 47.53
CA ILE A 201 -43.09 8.30 48.84
C ILE A 201 -43.67 9.15 49.98
N ALA A 202 -43.85 10.45 49.77
CA ALA A 202 -44.45 11.35 50.75
C ALA A 202 -45.91 10.98 51.06
N ALA A 203 -46.69 10.57 50.05
CA ALA A 203 -48.07 10.11 50.24
C ALA A 203 -48.16 8.77 51.00
N VAL A 204 -47.18 7.87 50.85
CA VAL A 204 -47.11 6.61 51.61
C VAL A 204 -46.71 6.85 53.07
N GLN A 205 -45.82 7.81 53.34
CA GLN A 205 -45.42 8.17 54.70
C GLN A 205 -46.57 8.83 55.48
N SER A 206 -47.40 9.66 54.85
CA SER A 206 -48.57 10.25 55.52
C SER A 206 -49.68 9.26 55.89
N VAL A 207 -49.66 8.04 55.35
CA VAL A 207 -50.63 6.98 55.67
C VAL A 207 -50.14 6.09 56.83
N THR A 208 -48.86 6.17 57.21
CA THR A 208 -48.28 5.34 58.29
C THR A 208 -48.28 6.01 59.67
N ASP A 209 -48.71 7.28 59.78
CA ASP A 209 -48.80 8.03 61.04
C ASP A 209 -50.22 8.04 61.67
N ILE A 210 -51.10 7.14 61.26
CA ILE A 210 -52.42 6.97 61.88
C ILE A 210 -52.55 5.53 62.43
N GLU A 211 -52.66 5.47 63.76
CA GLU A 211 -53.07 4.34 64.61
C GLU A 211 -52.02 3.30 65.05
N VAL A 212 -51.43 3.58 66.22
CA VAL A 212 -51.16 2.55 67.25
C VAL A 212 -52.01 2.93 68.47
N ASP A 213 -53.09 2.18 68.72
CA ASP A 213 -53.63 2.06 70.07
C ASP A 213 -54.17 0.65 70.36
N GLU A 214 -53.77 0.19 71.55
CA GLU A 214 -54.31 -0.89 72.39
C GLU A 214 -54.49 -2.34 71.89
N SER A 215 -53.54 -3.17 72.35
CA SER A 215 -53.76 -4.39 73.16
C SER A 215 -54.99 -5.27 72.92
N THR A 216 -54.78 -6.56 72.62
CA THR A 216 -54.92 -7.65 73.62
C THR A 216 -54.63 -9.04 73.04
N SER A 217 -54.22 -9.91 73.95
CA SER A 217 -53.86 -11.31 73.80
C SER A 217 -55.02 -12.24 73.42
N ILE A 218 -54.74 -13.35 72.73
CA ILE A 218 -54.89 -14.75 73.22
C ILE A 218 -54.74 -15.75 72.04
N ASN A 219 -53.84 -16.73 72.25
CA ASN A 219 -53.64 -18.03 71.58
C ASN A 219 -54.93 -18.84 71.22
N PRO A 220 -54.88 -20.09 70.70
CA PRO A 220 -54.27 -20.60 69.45
C PRO A 220 -55.15 -21.66 68.70
N ARG A 221 -54.75 -22.04 67.46
CA ARG A 221 -55.01 -23.33 66.72
C ARG A 221 -56.49 -23.71 66.39
N PRO A 222 -56.79 -24.66 65.45
CA PRO A 222 -55.95 -25.61 64.71
C PRO A 222 -56.25 -25.74 63.19
N SER A 223 -55.53 -26.65 62.55
CA SER A 223 -55.67 -27.22 61.20
C SER A 223 -57.08 -27.70 60.80
N ALA A 224 -57.47 -27.52 59.53
CA ALA A 224 -57.58 -28.58 58.53
C ALA A 224 -58.28 -28.11 57.22
N ASN A 225 -57.72 -28.60 56.10
CA ASN A 225 -58.30 -28.92 54.79
C ASN A 225 -58.64 -27.84 53.73
N GLU A 226 -58.00 -28.05 52.57
CA GLU A 226 -58.52 -28.08 51.18
C GLU A 226 -59.55 -27.00 50.80
N ASP A 227 -59.25 -26.09 49.86
CA ASP A 227 -59.43 -26.30 48.40
C ASP A 227 -59.11 -25.03 47.58
N GLU A 228 -58.89 -25.25 46.28
CA GLU A 228 -59.10 -24.35 45.13
C GLU A 228 -58.16 -23.15 44.79
N THR A 229 -57.51 -23.35 43.64
CA THR A 229 -56.90 -22.38 42.72
C THR A 229 -57.94 -21.58 41.89
N ARG A 230 -57.68 -20.28 41.62
CA ARG A 230 -57.63 -19.59 40.29
C ARG A 230 -58.11 -18.11 40.26
N PRO A 231 -57.70 -17.33 39.22
CA PRO A 231 -57.41 -15.89 39.27
C PRO A 231 -58.38 -15.00 38.45
N VAL A 232 -58.25 -13.67 38.61
CA VAL A 232 -58.79 -12.61 37.74
C VAL A 232 -57.79 -11.43 37.86
N PHE A 233 -57.30 -10.71 36.86
CA PHE A 233 -57.88 -10.26 35.59
C PHE A 233 -56.83 -10.24 34.46
N LYS A 234 -57.23 -10.87 33.35
CA LYS A 234 -56.76 -10.69 31.99
C LYS A 234 -57.84 -9.82 31.35
N ASP A 235 -57.54 -8.58 30.96
CA ASP A 235 -58.38 -7.73 30.07
C ASP A 235 -57.73 -6.38 29.71
N ALA A 236 -56.45 -6.14 30.02
CA ALA A 236 -55.76 -4.88 29.69
C ALA A 236 -54.56 -5.03 28.74
N LEU A 237 -54.35 -6.22 28.14
CA LEU A 237 -53.20 -6.48 27.29
C LEU A 237 -53.55 -6.89 25.85
N ASP A 238 -54.80 -7.21 25.55
CA ASP A 238 -55.20 -7.64 24.20
C ASP A 238 -55.60 -6.47 23.26
N GLU A 239 -55.78 -5.23 23.77
CA GLU A 239 -56.10 -4.05 22.94
C GLU A 239 -54.86 -3.34 22.32
N ILE A 240 -53.64 -3.71 22.72
CA ILE A 240 -52.41 -3.09 22.18
C ILE A 240 -51.82 -3.91 21.02
N GLU A 241 -52.11 -5.21 20.95
CA GLU A 241 -51.58 -6.10 19.91
C GLU A 241 -52.33 -6.00 18.57
N GLU A 242 -53.61 -5.61 18.55
CA GLU A 242 -54.37 -5.46 17.30
C GLU A 242 -54.12 -4.12 16.57
N GLY A 243 -53.54 -3.12 17.24
CA GLY A 243 -53.22 -1.82 16.63
C GLY A 243 -51.95 -1.82 15.78
N LEU A 244 -50.97 -2.68 16.10
CA LEU A 244 -49.66 -2.68 15.43
C LEU A 244 -49.63 -3.55 14.16
N ALA A 245 -50.55 -4.51 14.03
CA ALA A 245 -50.63 -5.42 12.88
C ALA A 245 -51.27 -4.77 11.63
N SER A 246 -51.91 -3.61 11.76
CA SER A 246 -52.58 -2.90 10.66
C SER A 246 -51.68 -1.90 9.90
N MET A 247 -50.43 -1.67 10.33
CA MET A 247 -49.54 -0.65 9.74
C MET A 247 -48.42 -1.21 8.83
N LEU A 248 -48.34 -2.52 8.61
CA LEU A 248 -47.26 -3.18 7.85
C LEU A 248 -47.78 -4.13 6.76
N ALA A 249 -48.71 -3.67 5.93
CA ALA A 249 -49.05 -4.34 4.67
C ALA A 249 -48.48 -3.53 3.48
N PRO A 250 -47.64 -4.12 2.61
CA PRO A 250 -47.33 -3.52 1.31
C PRO A 250 -48.42 -3.83 0.27
N ASP A 251 -48.77 -2.80 -0.52
CA ASP A 251 -49.67 -2.88 -1.68
C ASP A 251 -49.15 -3.86 -2.75
N GLU A 252 -50.05 -4.71 -3.24
CA GLU A 252 -49.87 -5.62 -4.37
C GLU A 252 -50.48 -4.99 -5.65
N PRO A 253 -49.82 -5.02 -6.83
CA PRO A 253 -50.46 -4.67 -8.11
C PRO A 253 -51.19 -5.88 -8.72
N PRO A 254 -52.25 -5.67 -9.54
CA PRO A 254 -53.26 -6.70 -9.78
C PRO A 254 -52.84 -7.78 -10.80
N ALA A 255 -53.33 -8.98 -10.52
CA ALA A 255 -53.24 -10.19 -11.33
C ALA A 255 -54.08 -10.13 -12.62
N ALA A 256 -53.63 -10.86 -13.64
CA ALA A 256 -54.49 -11.49 -14.63
C ALA A 256 -54.08 -12.96 -14.80
N GLU A 257 -55.06 -13.84 -14.63
CA GLU A 257 -55.01 -15.30 -14.60
C GLU A 257 -54.51 -15.92 -15.92
N THR A 258 -53.79 -17.03 -15.86
CA THR A 258 -54.36 -18.32 -16.32
C THR A 258 -53.53 -19.53 -15.91
N VAL A 259 -54.28 -20.56 -15.53
CA VAL A 259 -53.90 -21.87 -15.01
C VAL A 259 -53.23 -22.74 -16.10
N ILE A 260 -52.27 -23.60 -15.72
CA ILE A 260 -52.28 -25.08 -15.92
C ILE A 260 -50.90 -25.68 -15.57
N THR A 261 -50.96 -26.77 -14.81
CA THR A 261 -49.91 -27.62 -14.25
C THR A 261 -49.12 -28.48 -15.28
N PRO A 262 -47.99 -29.09 -14.87
CA PRO A 262 -46.95 -29.56 -15.79
C PRO A 262 -46.85 -31.10 -15.93
N ALA A 263 -46.25 -31.55 -17.04
CA ALA A 263 -45.32 -32.69 -17.20
C ALA A 263 -45.00 -32.89 -18.71
N PRO A 264 -44.12 -33.82 -19.13
CA PRO A 264 -42.67 -33.86 -19.00
C PRO A 264 -41.95 -33.94 -20.38
N ARG A 265 -40.61 -34.06 -20.35
CA ARG A 265 -39.64 -34.20 -21.48
C ARG A 265 -40.11 -35.05 -22.67
N PRO A 266 -39.54 -34.81 -23.86
CA PRO A 266 -39.02 -35.95 -24.62
C PRO A 266 -37.68 -35.74 -25.34
N SER A 267 -36.98 -36.85 -25.48
CA SER A 267 -35.97 -37.18 -26.47
C SER A 267 -36.57 -37.41 -27.87
N SER A 268 -35.83 -37.15 -28.96
CA SER A 268 -36.01 -37.92 -30.20
C SER A 268 -34.81 -37.86 -31.15
N ARG A 269 -34.54 -39.03 -31.74
CA ARG A 269 -33.60 -39.36 -32.81
C ARG A 269 -34.27 -39.25 -34.20
N THR A 270 -33.43 -39.01 -35.21
CA THR A 270 -33.37 -39.58 -36.60
C THR A 270 -34.30 -39.17 -37.76
N ARG A 271 -33.60 -38.96 -38.92
CA ARG A 271 -33.93 -39.14 -40.36
C ARG A 271 -34.84 -38.09 -41.02
N SER A 272 -34.75 -37.75 -42.31
CA SER A 272 -33.84 -37.88 -43.48
C SER A 272 -34.40 -36.91 -44.55
N ASP A 273 -33.62 -36.28 -45.44
CA ASP A 273 -33.51 -36.59 -46.89
C ASP A 273 -32.72 -35.41 -47.51
N SER A 274 -31.49 -35.55 -48.02
CA SER A 274 -31.03 -36.00 -49.35
C SER A 274 -31.54 -35.18 -50.55
N GLU A 275 -30.66 -34.36 -51.13
CA GLU A 275 -30.51 -34.24 -52.58
C GLU A 275 -29.02 -34.29 -52.96
N ASN A 276 -28.72 -35.22 -53.86
CA ASN A 276 -27.42 -35.52 -54.48
C ASN A 276 -27.14 -34.55 -55.64
N PHE A 277 -25.85 -34.28 -55.91
CA PHE A 277 -25.37 -34.37 -57.29
C PHE A 277 -23.95 -34.96 -57.35
N GLU A 278 -23.82 -35.94 -58.24
CA GLU A 278 -22.69 -36.83 -58.55
C GLU A 278 -21.44 -36.04 -59.04
N ALA A 279 -20.20 -36.52 -58.88
CA ALA A 279 -19.65 -37.57 -59.74
C ALA A 279 -18.39 -38.26 -59.19
N GLN A 280 -18.29 -39.55 -59.57
CA GLN A 280 -17.25 -40.53 -59.30
C GLN A 280 -16.08 -40.51 -60.32
N PRO A 281 -15.00 -41.30 -60.09
CA PRO A 281 -13.64 -41.10 -60.61
C PRO A 281 -13.19 -42.08 -61.71
N THR A 282 -12.14 -41.75 -62.45
CA THR A 282 -11.21 -42.66 -63.19
C THR A 282 -10.18 -41.78 -63.94
N ARG A 283 -8.91 -42.13 -64.27
CA ARG A 283 -7.94 -43.21 -64.00
C ARG A 283 -6.68 -42.85 -64.82
N LEU A 284 -5.47 -43.18 -64.29
CA LEU A 284 -4.18 -43.42 -65.00
C LEU A 284 -3.63 -42.26 -65.88
N ASN A 285 -2.34 -41.99 -66.07
CA ASN A 285 -1.05 -42.57 -65.72
C ASN A 285 -0.04 -41.45 -66.04
N ASP A 286 1.02 -41.29 -65.25
CA ASP A 286 2.40 -41.19 -65.75
C ASP A 286 3.32 -40.85 -64.58
N ALA A 287 4.14 -41.83 -64.19
CA ALA A 287 5.34 -41.59 -63.42
C ALA A 287 6.51 -41.41 -64.39
N PRO A 288 7.50 -40.60 -64.01
CA PRO A 288 8.77 -41.24 -63.70
C PRO A 288 9.36 -40.77 -62.38
N LYS A 289 10.05 -41.72 -61.74
CA LYS A 289 10.84 -41.57 -60.53
C LYS A 289 12.01 -40.62 -60.76
N ILE A 290 12.25 -39.68 -59.84
CA ILE A 290 13.59 -39.15 -59.57
C ILE A 290 13.77 -39.03 -58.05
N ASN A 291 14.87 -39.60 -57.56
CA ASN A 291 15.38 -39.56 -56.19
C ASN A 291 15.58 -38.12 -55.70
N GLY A 292 15.35 -37.87 -54.41
CA GLY A 292 15.88 -36.68 -53.74
C GLY A 292 15.08 -36.27 -52.52
N VAL A 293 15.62 -36.63 -51.36
CA VAL A 293 15.43 -36.04 -50.03
C VAL A 293 14.63 -34.72 -50.06
N ALA A 294 13.43 -34.71 -49.46
CA ALA A 294 12.66 -33.50 -49.23
C ALA A 294 13.51 -32.52 -48.42
N ALA A 295 13.77 -31.36 -49.02
CA ALA A 295 14.58 -30.30 -48.47
C ALA A 295 14.05 -29.89 -47.08
N LEU A 296 14.88 -30.14 -46.07
CA LEU A 296 14.87 -29.37 -44.83
C LEU A 296 14.93 -27.89 -45.22
N GLN A 297 13.91 -27.12 -44.86
CA GLN A 297 14.08 -25.68 -44.72
C GLN A 297 15.27 -25.46 -43.76
N PRO A 298 16.18 -24.53 -44.07
CA PRO A 298 17.34 -24.33 -43.23
C PRO A 298 16.88 -24.03 -41.80
N PRO A 299 17.65 -24.46 -40.77
CA PRO A 299 17.47 -23.93 -39.43
C PRO A 299 17.36 -22.41 -39.52
N ILE A 300 16.47 -21.81 -38.74
CA ILE A 300 16.55 -20.36 -38.52
C ILE A 300 17.89 -20.17 -37.82
N GLU A 301 18.93 -19.83 -38.58
CA GLU A 301 20.23 -19.46 -38.06
C GLU A 301 19.99 -18.19 -37.26
N PHE A 302 20.22 -18.28 -35.95
CA PHE A 302 20.41 -17.09 -35.13
C PHE A 302 21.73 -16.50 -35.64
N ASP A 303 21.67 -15.45 -36.45
CA ASP A 303 22.88 -14.72 -36.81
C ASP A 303 23.62 -14.40 -35.51
N GLU A 304 24.86 -14.91 -35.37
CA GLU A 304 25.85 -14.45 -34.40
C GLU A 304 26.30 -13.01 -34.72
N GLU A 305 25.40 -12.15 -35.19
CA GLU A 305 25.51 -10.74 -34.85
C GLU A 305 25.29 -10.68 -33.36
N THR A 306 26.40 -10.84 -32.63
CA THR A 306 26.63 -10.27 -31.32
C THR A 306 25.81 -8.99 -31.26
N THR A 307 24.62 -9.07 -30.64
CA THR A 307 24.05 -7.89 -29.99
C THR A 307 25.20 -7.46 -29.13
N GLY A 308 25.87 -6.39 -29.59
CA GLY A 308 27.16 -6.02 -29.05
C GLY A 308 27.03 -5.96 -27.54
N SER A 309 28.16 -6.01 -26.88
CA SER A 309 28.34 -5.30 -25.63
C SER A 309 27.83 -3.86 -25.80
N ALA A 310 26.52 -3.67 -25.80
CA ALA A 310 25.85 -2.40 -25.73
C ALA A 310 26.31 -1.93 -24.37
N ILE A 311 27.27 -1.00 -24.41
CA ILE A 311 27.84 -0.35 -23.24
C ILE A 311 26.63 -0.04 -22.36
N VAL A 312 26.50 -0.76 -21.24
CA VAL A 312 25.37 -0.61 -20.34
C VAL A 312 25.33 0.88 -20.01
N PRO A 313 24.27 1.63 -20.38
CA PRO A 313 24.20 3.03 -20.02
C PRO A 313 24.38 3.11 -18.51
N GLN A 314 25.39 3.87 -18.05
CA GLN A 314 25.68 4.01 -16.63
C GLN A 314 24.40 4.42 -15.90
N GLY A 315 23.93 3.57 -14.96
CA GLY A 315 22.69 3.78 -14.20
C GLY A 315 21.48 2.95 -14.58
N SER A 316 21.60 2.02 -15.53
CA SER A 316 20.52 1.06 -15.82
C SER A 316 20.39 -0.01 -14.74
N ASP A 317 19.18 -0.53 -14.49
CA ASP A 317 18.97 -1.63 -13.54
C ASP A 317 19.89 -2.84 -13.86
N PRO A 318 20.52 -3.43 -12.83
CA PRO A 318 21.38 -4.58 -13.01
C PRO A 318 20.57 -5.77 -13.51
N LEU A 319 21.18 -6.53 -14.41
CA LEU A 319 20.62 -7.82 -14.81
C LEU A 319 20.71 -8.79 -13.66
N THR A 320 19.56 -9.20 -13.13
CA THR A 320 19.52 -10.18 -12.03
C THR A 320 19.00 -11.54 -12.48
N THR A 321 18.58 -11.67 -13.75
CA THR A 321 18.16 -12.94 -14.34
C THR A 321 19.35 -13.70 -14.94
N GLN A 322 19.53 -14.93 -14.50
CA GLN A 322 20.42 -15.91 -15.12
C GLN A 322 19.63 -16.72 -16.15
N THR A 323 20.13 -16.76 -17.39
CA THR A 323 19.62 -17.61 -18.47
C THR A 323 20.52 -18.84 -18.61
N VAL A 324 19.94 -20.04 -18.54
CA VAL A 324 20.65 -21.31 -18.75
C VAL A 324 20.01 -22.04 -19.92
N GLU A 325 20.77 -22.29 -20.98
CA GLU A 325 20.30 -23.07 -22.13
C GLU A 325 19.99 -24.51 -21.73
N MET A 326 18.90 -25.05 -22.29
CA MET A 326 18.50 -26.43 -22.08
C MET A 326 18.36 -27.18 -23.41
N PRO A 327 18.64 -28.49 -23.43
CA PRO A 327 18.45 -29.29 -24.63
C PRO A 327 17.02 -29.22 -25.16
N THR A 328 16.90 -28.98 -26.47
CA THR A 328 15.65 -28.99 -27.23
C THR A 328 15.26 -30.38 -27.71
N ASP A 329 16.08 -31.41 -27.49
CA ASP A 329 15.85 -32.78 -27.93
C ASP A 329 15.17 -33.62 -26.84
N VAL A 330 13.90 -33.32 -26.56
CA VAL A 330 13.01 -34.23 -25.80
C VAL A 330 12.06 -34.88 -26.80
N VAL A 331 12.09 -36.20 -26.90
CA VAL A 331 11.48 -37.04 -27.96
C VAL A 331 9.94 -36.97 -27.98
N SER A 332 9.29 -36.60 -26.88
CA SER A 332 7.86 -36.24 -26.83
C SER A 332 7.56 -35.58 -25.48
N ASP A 333 6.84 -34.45 -25.50
CA ASP A 333 6.32 -33.79 -24.30
C ASP A 333 4.83 -33.49 -24.50
N PRO A 334 3.92 -34.36 -24.03
CA PRO A 334 2.48 -34.24 -24.30
C PRO A 334 1.83 -32.96 -23.76
N TRP A 335 2.44 -32.30 -22.77
CA TRP A 335 1.97 -31.00 -22.31
C TRP A 335 2.40 -29.92 -23.29
N LEU A 336 3.68 -29.89 -23.67
CA LEU A 336 4.21 -28.91 -24.61
C LEU A 336 3.55 -29.03 -25.98
N ASP A 337 3.31 -30.25 -26.48
CA ASP A 337 2.68 -30.49 -27.78
C ASP A 337 1.26 -29.87 -27.82
N ARG A 338 0.50 -29.97 -26.72
CA ARG A 338 -0.81 -29.34 -26.58
C ARG A 338 -0.72 -27.83 -26.34
N ALA A 339 0.27 -27.39 -25.57
CA ALA A 339 0.48 -25.97 -25.27
C ALA A 339 0.92 -25.19 -26.51
N ALA A 340 1.77 -25.80 -27.35
CA ALA A 340 2.30 -25.18 -28.55
C ALA A 340 1.24 -24.94 -29.63
N THR A 341 0.17 -25.74 -29.65
CA THR A 341 -0.96 -25.55 -30.59
C THR A 341 -1.93 -24.44 -30.19
N ARG A 342 -1.78 -23.83 -29.01
CA ARG A 342 -2.66 -22.75 -28.55
C ARG A 342 -2.22 -21.41 -29.13
N GLU A 343 -3.18 -20.51 -29.30
CA GLU A 343 -2.93 -19.13 -29.74
C GLU A 343 -2.26 -18.29 -28.63
N THR A 344 -2.44 -18.67 -27.36
CA THR A 344 -1.91 -17.95 -26.20
C THR A 344 -0.90 -18.79 -25.43
N SER A 345 0.06 -18.11 -24.80
CA SER A 345 1.02 -18.71 -23.89
C SER A 345 0.35 -19.53 -22.78
N SER A 346 0.96 -20.65 -22.42
CA SER A 346 0.41 -21.59 -21.44
C SER A 346 1.45 -21.92 -20.38
N MET A 347 0.99 -22.20 -19.17
CA MET A 347 1.86 -22.45 -18.01
C MET A 347 1.37 -23.65 -17.21
N THR A 348 2.30 -24.31 -16.52
CA THR A 348 2.00 -25.41 -15.62
C THR A 348 3.04 -25.52 -14.50
N VAL A 349 2.67 -26.20 -13.43
CA VAL A 349 3.56 -26.59 -12.34
C VAL A 349 3.69 -28.10 -12.36
N ASP A 350 4.91 -28.59 -12.49
CA ASP A 350 5.23 -30.02 -12.42
C ASP A 350 6.30 -30.29 -11.35
N PRO A 351 6.67 -31.55 -11.07
CA PRO A 351 7.69 -31.87 -10.07
C PRO A 351 9.07 -31.26 -10.35
N SER A 352 9.35 -30.87 -11.60
CA SER A 352 10.61 -30.22 -12.00
C SER A 352 10.58 -28.69 -11.83
N GLY A 353 9.39 -28.10 -11.64
CA GLY A 353 9.19 -26.70 -11.31
C GLY A 353 8.10 -26.04 -12.14
N VAL A 354 8.23 -24.73 -12.35
CA VAL A 354 7.33 -23.95 -13.19
C VAL A 354 7.76 -24.05 -14.64
N ARG A 355 6.80 -24.33 -15.54
CA ARG A 355 7.04 -24.39 -16.98
C ARG A 355 6.12 -23.44 -17.73
N ILE A 356 6.66 -22.73 -18.70
CA ILE A 356 5.93 -21.78 -19.55
C ILE A 356 6.24 -22.10 -21.01
N ALA A 357 5.19 -22.38 -21.78
CA ALA A 357 5.22 -22.40 -23.23
C ALA A 357 4.85 -21.00 -23.73
N LEU A 358 5.86 -20.24 -24.15
CA LEU A 358 5.72 -18.85 -24.55
C LEU A 358 5.50 -18.78 -26.06
N VAL A 359 4.28 -18.48 -26.47
CA VAL A 359 3.90 -18.35 -27.88
C VAL A 359 4.23 -16.93 -28.32
N VAL A 360 5.16 -16.80 -29.28
CA VAL A 360 5.67 -15.51 -29.75
C VAL A 360 5.65 -15.40 -31.27
N GLY A 361 5.42 -14.19 -31.77
CA GLY A 361 5.49 -13.90 -33.21
C GLY A 361 6.93 -13.93 -33.73
N GLU A 362 7.08 -14.14 -35.05
CA GLU A 362 8.40 -14.29 -35.70
C GLU A 362 9.33 -13.08 -35.51
N GLN A 363 8.77 -11.88 -35.39
CA GLN A 363 9.54 -10.66 -35.16
C GLN A 363 10.20 -10.64 -33.77
N LEU A 364 9.49 -11.11 -32.75
CA LEU A 364 9.96 -11.09 -31.36
C LEU A 364 11.07 -12.12 -31.12
N VAL A 365 10.98 -13.26 -31.79
CA VAL A 365 11.90 -14.42 -31.64
C VAL A 365 13.34 -14.06 -31.97
N ARG A 366 13.56 -13.19 -32.97
CA ARG A 366 14.91 -12.72 -33.34
C ARG A 366 15.62 -12.03 -32.18
N GLY A 367 14.88 -11.28 -31.35
CA GLY A 367 15.40 -10.63 -30.15
C GLY A 367 15.57 -11.57 -28.95
N MET A 368 14.99 -12.78 -29.00
CA MET A 368 15.03 -13.76 -27.92
C MET A 368 16.08 -14.86 -28.13
N GLY A 369 17.14 -14.61 -28.89
CA GLY A 369 18.26 -15.57 -29.07
C GLY A 369 19.31 -15.52 -27.95
N GLY A 370 19.53 -14.35 -27.34
CA GLY A 370 20.56 -14.14 -26.32
C GLY A 370 20.10 -14.36 -24.88
N ASN A 371 20.81 -13.76 -23.91
CA ASN A 371 20.35 -13.72 -22.52
C ASN A 371 18.98 -13.07 -22.44
N LEU A 372 18.10 -13.64 -21.61
CA LEU A 372 16.77 -13.10 -21.34
C LEU A 372 16.73 -12.54 -19.93
N ASP A 373 15.94 -11.49 -19.77
CA ASP A 373 15.55 -10.94 -18.48
C ASP A 373 14.05 -11.15 -18.27
N ILE A 374 13.66 -11.35 -17.02
CA ILE A 374 12.26 -11.52 -16.63
C ILE A 374 11.90 -10.56 -15.50
N ARG A 375 10.72 -9.94 -15.62
CA ARG A 375 10.12 -9.11 -14.58
C ARG A 375 8.74 -9.64 -14.22
N VAL A 376 8.38 -9.47 -12.96
CA VAL A 376 7.02 -9.71 -12.46
C VAL A 376 6.46 -8.38 -11.99
N LEU A 377 5.35 -7.96 -12.60
CA LEU A 377 4.76 -6.64 -12.39
C LEU A 377 3.31 -6.78 -11.95
N LEU A 378 2.82 -5.79 -11.21
CA LEU A 378 1.42 -5.67 -10.80
C LEU A 378 0.83 -4.38 -11.34
N HIS A 379 -0.24 -4.52 -12.12
CA HIS A 379 -1.01 -3.43 -12.69
C HIS A 379 -2.34 -3.31 -11.96
N ARG A 380 -2.47 -2.27 -11.13
CA ARG A 380 -3.71 -1.97 -10.40
C ARG A 380 -4.65 -1.18 -11.29
N THR A 381 -5.49 -1.88 -12.05
CA THR A 381 -6.50 -1.22 -12.90
C THR A 381 -7.81 -1.03 -12.14
N PRO A 382 -8.69 -0.11 -12.57
CA PRO A 382 -10.03 0.03 -11.99
C PRO A 382 -10.91 -1.21 -12.16
N ALA A 383 -10.64 -2.04 -13.18
CA ALA A 383 -11.44 -3.22 -13.48
C ALA A 383 -10.94 -4.48 -12.76
N TYR A 384 -9.62 -4.66 -12.65
CA TYR A 384 -9.01 -5.86 -12.09
C TYR A 384 -7.49 -5.70 -11.84
N PRO A 385 -6.90 -6.31 -10.79
CA PRO A 385 -5.45 -6.37 -10.65
C PRO A 385 -4.84 -7.41 -11.60
N VAL A 386 -4.01 -6.96 -12.54
CA VAL A 386 -3.35 -7.85 -13.51
C VAL A 386 -1.89 -8.02 -13.16
N ILE A 387 -1.46 -9.26 -12.95
CA ILE A 387 -0.04 -9.58 -12.81
C ILE A 387 0.51 -9.87 -14.20
N THR A 388 1.68 -9.36 -14.56
CA THR A 388 2.34 -9.70 -15.82
C THR A 388 3.73 -10.30 -15.59
N LEU A 389 4.03 -11.38 -16.31
CA LEU A 389 5.39 -11.82 -16.55
C LEU A 389 5.87 -11.18 -17.85
N VAL A 390 6.85 -10.31 -17.75
CA VAL A 390 7.46 -9.65 -18.90
C VAL A 390 8.79 -10.32 -19.17
N VAL A 391 8.99 -10.83 -20.39
CA VAL A 391 10.22 -11.53 -20.79
C VAL A 391 10.77 -10.90 -22.06
N GLY A 392 12.07 -10.62 -22.08
CA GLY A 392 12.70 -10.07 -23.27
C GLY A 392 14.21 -9.93 -23.11
N PRO A 393 14.91 -9.46 -24.14
CA PRO A 393 16.34 -9.20 -24.04
C PRO A 393 16.60 -8.01 -23.09
N PRO A 394 17.70 -8.02 -22.32
CA PRO A 394 18.02 -6.96 -21.36
C PRO A 394 17.96 -5.52 -21.89
N PRO A 395 18.38 -5.20 -23.13
CA PRO A 395 18.25 -3.85 -23.67
C PRO A 395 16.79 -3.41 -23.80
N ALA A 396 15.87 -4.31 -24.16
CA ALA A 396 14.45 -3.99 -24.32
C ALA A 396 13.79 -3.58 -23.00
N MET A 397 14.20 -4.21 -21.88
CA MET A 397 13.76 -3.85 -20.53
C MET A 397 14.27 -2.48 -20.06
N ARG A 398 15.36 -1.96 -20.66
CA ARG A 398 16.03 -0.71 -20.25
C ARG A 398 15.66 0.49 -21.10
N VAL A 399 15.45 0.29 -22.40
CA VAL A 399 15.03 1.35 -23.34
C VAL A 399 13.51 1.50 -23.37
N ILE A 400 12.79 0.73 -22.54
CA ILE A 400 11.32 0.75 -22.42
C ILE A 400 10.64 0.61 -23.79
N SER A 401 11.17 -0.32 -24.60
CA SER A 401 10.58 -0.67 -25.90
C SER A 401 9.72 -1.90 -25.74
N THR A 402 8.39 -1.71 -25.74
CA THR A 402 7.41 -2.80 -25.61
C THR A 402 7.41 -3.75 -26.82
N THR A 403 7.93 -3.31 -27.97
CA THR A 403 7.94 -4.07 -29.23
C THR A 403 8.84 -5.31 -29.23
N GLN A 404 9.72 -5.46 -28.23
CA GLN A 404 10.62 -6.61 -28.07
C GLN A 404 10.34 -7.42 -26.79
N LEU A 405 9.23 -7.14 -26.10
CA LEU A 405 8.86 -7.79 -24.86
C LEU A 405 7.69 -8.75 -25.08
N ALA A 406 7.85 -9.98 -24.61
CA ALA A 406 6.73 -10.89 -24.46
C ALA A 406 6.05 -10.62 -23.12
N VAL A 407 4.74 -10.35 -23.17
CA VAL A 407 3.93 -10.07 -21.98
C VAL A 407 2.97 -11.23 -21.76
N VAL A 408 3.05 -11.87 -20.60
CA VAL A 408 2.13 -12.93 -20.20
C VAL A 408 1.30 -12.42 -19.02
N PRO A 409 0.04 -11.98 -19.25
CA PRO A 409 -0.85 -11.57 -18.18
C PRO A 409 -1.38 -12.79 -17.41
N LEU A 410 -1.53 -12.65 -16.10
CA LEU A 410 -2.04 -13.67 -15.20
C LEU A 410 -3.26 -13.17 -14.42
N ASP A 411 -4.26 -14.03 -14.36
CA ASP A 411 -5.46 -13.95 -13.56
C ASP A 411 -5.18 -14.57 -12.17
N ILE A 412 -5.35 -13.75 -11.13
CA ILE A 412 -5.13 -14.17 -9.74
C ILE A 412 -6.27 -15.04 -9.19
N ALA A 413 -7.45 -15.02 -9.83
CA ALA A 413 -8.59 -15.88 -9.49
C ALA A 413 -8.46 -17.26 -10.13
N ALA A 414 -7.72 -17.39 -11.23
CA ALA A 414 -7.50 -18.67 -11.90
C ALA A 414 -6.57 -19.58 -11.08
N GLU A 415 -7.10 -20.68 -10.54
CA GLU A 415 -6.39 -21.60 -9.64
C GLU A 415 -5.05 -22.11 -10.22
N ALA A 416 -5.03 -22.46 -11.50
CA ALA A 416 -3.82 -22.94 -12.19
C ALA A 416 -2.71 -21.87 -12.25
N GLN A 417 -3.07 -20.61 -12.46
CA GLN A 417 -2.12 -19.50 -12.55
C GLN A 417 -1.67 -19.04 -11.17
N ARG A 418 -2.59 -19.04 -10.20
CA ARG A 418 -2.28 -18.83 -8.77
C ARG A 418 -1.31 -19.89 -8.25
N ALA A 419 -1.46 -21.15 -8.65
CA ALA A 419 -0.52 -22.22 -8.32
C ALA A 419 0.90 -21.96 -8.87
N VAL A 420 1.01 -21.43 -10.10
CA VAL A 420 2.28 -21.01 -10.69
C VAL A 420 2.94 -19.90 -9.86
N LEU A 421 2.20 -18.85 -9.50
CA LEU A 421 2.72 -17.75 -8.69
C LEU A 421 3.14 -18.22 -7.27
N HIS A 422 2.39 -19.14 -6.66
CA HIS A 422 2.77 -19.75 -5.38
C HIS A 422 4.05 -20.59 -5.48
N ALA A 423 4.25 -21.31 -6.59
CA ALA A 423 5.49 -22.05 -6.82
C ALA A 423 6.68 -21.08 -6.95
N LEU A 424 6.53 -20.00 -7.72
CA LEU A 424 7.56 -18.96 -7.90
C LEU A 424 7.91 -18.22 -6.59
N THR A 425 6.94 -18.12 -5.65
CA THR A 425 7.16 -17.49 -4.34
C THR A 425 8.11 -18.32 -3.45
N ARG A 426 8.15 -19.65 -3.61
CA ARG A 426 9.07 -20.52 -2.85
C ARG A 426 10.48 -20.47 -3.44
N LYS A 427 10.55 -20.49 -4.76
CA LYS A 427 11.79 -20.47 -5.53
C LYS A 427 11.48 -19.95 -6.92
N PHE A 428 12.09 -18.84 -7.29
CA PHE A 428 11.87 -18.24 -8.61
C PHE A 428 12.79 -18.90 -9.64
N GLU A 429 12.36 -20.07 -10.10
CA GLU A 429 12.97 -20.81 -11.19
C GLU A 429 11.87 -21.27 -12.13
N LEU A 430 12.02 -21.00 -13.43
CA LEU A 430 11.10 -21.49 -14.44
C LEU A 430 11.82 -21.95 -15.70
N THR A 431 11.24 -22.94 -16.37
CA THR A 431 11.64 -23.37 -17.70
C THR A 431 10.73 -22.71 -18.73
N LEU A 432 11.35 -21.99 -19.66
CA LEU A 432 10.70 -21.29 -20.76
C LEU A 432 10.96 -22.05 -22.06
N ASP A 433 9.90 -22.56 -22.67
CA ASP A 433 9.89 -23.14 -24.01
C ASP A 433 9.38 -22.05 -24.98
N LEU A 434 10.24 -21.50 -25.85
CA LEU A 434 9.85 -20.53 -26.88
C LEU A 434 9.19 -21.26 -28.06
N VAL A 435 7.95 -20.89 -28.38
CA VAL A 435 7.14 -21.53 -29.42
C VAL A 435 6.78 -20.53 -30.51
N VAL A 436 7.03 -20.94 -31.75
CA VAL A 436 6.71 -20.17 -32.98
C VAL A 436 6.01 -21.09 -33.95
N ARG A 437 4.83 -20.70 -34.44
CA ARG A 437 4.01 -21.52 -35.36
C ARG A 437 3.87 -22.98 -34.87
N ALA A 438 3.51 -23.13 -33.59
CA ALA A 438 3.37 -24.41 -32.89
C ALA A 438 4.63 -25.30 -32.82
N ARG A 439 5.82 -24.75 -33.11
CA ARG A 439 7.09 -25.45 -32.99
C ARG A 439 7.94 -24.82 -31.89
N ARG A 440 8.52 -25.65 -31.01
CA ARG A 440 9.55 -25.20 -30.07
C ARG A 440 10.82 -24.81 -30.82
N ILE A 441 11.30 -23.60 -30.58
CA ILE A 441 12.52 -23.05 -31.20
C ILE A 441 13.68 -23.00 -30.19
N ARG A 442 13.40 -22.70 -28.92
CA ARG A 442 14.43 -22.55 -27.87
C ARG A 442 13.87 -23.02 -26.53
N ARG A 443 14.75 -23.54 -25.67
CA ARG A 443 14.41 -23.92 -24.30
C ARG A 443 15.45 -23.36 -23.34
N VAL A 444 15.01 -22.57 -22.37
CA VAL A 444 15.90 -21.99 -21.35
C VAL A 444 15.32 -22.17 -19.96
N LYS A 445 16.19 -22.26 -18.97
CA LYS A 445 15.85 -22.08 -17.56
C LYS A 445 16.20 -20.66 -17.15
N LEU A 446 15.24 -19.96 -16.56
CA LEU A 446 15.41 -18.62 -15.99
C LEU A 446 15.43 -18.71 -14.47
N ILE A 447 16.42 -18.05 -13.86
CA ILE A 447 16.61 -17.97 -12.41
C ILE A 447 16.78 -16.49 -12.06
N ALA A 448 15.96 -15.95 -11.17
CA ALA A 448 16.01 -14.55 -10.78
C ALA A 448 15.67 -14.37 -9.30
N PRO A 449 16.16 -13.33 -8.60
CA PRO A 449 15.86 -13.08 -7.18
C PRO A 449 14.48 -12.44 -6.96
N LEU A 450 13.43 -12.95 -7.61
CA LEU A 450 12.08 -12.36 -7.63
C LEU A 450 11.06 -13.13 -6.76
N ALA A 451 11.48 -14.16 -6.02
CA ALA A 451 10.57 -14.97 -5.20
C ALA A 451 9.79 -14.12 -4.18
N GLU A 452 10.48 -13.20 -3.50
CA GLU A 452 9.86 -12.28 -2.56
C GLU A 452 8.96 -11.24 -3.24
N ASN A 453 9.33 -10.80 -4.45
CA ASN A 453 8.52 -9.90 -5.26
C ASN A 453 7.17 -10.54 -5.59
N VAL A 454 7.16 -11.82 -5.99
CA VAL A 454 5.90 -12.54 -6.27
C VAL A 454 5.02 -12.61 -5.02
N GLY A 455 5.60 -12.91 -3.85
CA GLY A 455 4.85 -12.93 -2.59
C GLY A 455 4.34 -11.55 -2.14
N TYR A 456 5.04 -10.47 -2.50
CA TYR A 456 4.59 -9.10 -2.29
C TYR A 456 3.43 -8.76 -3.23
N ILE A 457 3.63 -8.99 -4.53
CA ILE A 457 2.66 -8.72 -5.61
C ILE A 457 1.35 -9.50 -5.41
N LEU A 458 1.41 -10.77 -5.02
CA LEU A 458 0.21 -11.56 -4.74
C LEU A 458 -0.65 -10.93 -3.64
N ARG A 459 -0.03 -10.48 -2.55
CA ARG A 459 -0.75 -9.81 -1.45
C ARG A 459 -1.34 -8.49 -1.92
N ALA A 460 -0.54 -7.66 -2.59
CA ALA A 460 -0.99 -6.39 -3.14
C ALA A 460 -2.13 -6.55 -4.16
N ALA A 461 -2.12 -7.63 -4.95
CA ALA A 461 -3.17 -7.94 -5.92
C ALA A 461 -4.45 -8.42 -5.21
N ASP A 462 -4.35 -9.31 -4.21
CA ASP A 462 -5.49 -9.74 -3.40
C ASP A 462 -6.12 -8.56 -2.63
N ASP A 463 -5.31 -7.62 -2.13
CA ASP A 463 -5.78 -6.41 -1.46
C ASP A 463 -6.53 -5.49 -2.42
N HIS A 464 -5.98 -5.26 -3.62
CA HIS A 464 -6.64 -4.46 -4.66
C HIS A 464 -7.95 -5.09 -5.13
N LEU A 465 -7.97 -6.42 -5.36
CA LEU A 465 -9.19 -7.13 -5.75
C LEU A 465 -10.27 -7.02 -4.66
N ARG A 466 -9.88 -7.15 -3.38
CA ARG A 466 -10.80 -6.97 -2.25
C ARG A 466 -11.38 -5.56 -2.22
N GLY A 467 -10.56 -4.55 -2.42
CA GLY A 467 -11.00 -3.14 -2.52
C GLY A 467 -12.06 -2.93 -3.60
N LEU A 468 -11.83 -3.47 -4.80
CA LEU A 468 -12.79 -3.41 -5.90
C LEU A 468 -14.10 -4.15 -5.59
N THR A 469 -14.03 -5.31 -4.93
CA THR A 469 -15.24 -6.04 -4.54
C THR A 469 -16.04 -5.34 -3.45
N SER A 470 -15.39 -4.57 -2.57
CA SER A 470 -16.06 -3.85 -1.47
C SER A 470 -16.74 -2.57 -1.90
N SER A 471 -16.27 -1.88 -2.95
CA SER A 471 -16.88 -0.62 -3.41
C SER A 471 -18.23 -0.84 -4.10
N GLY A 472 -18.48 -2.03 -4.66
CA GLY A 472 -19.76 -2.41 -5.26
C GLY A 472 -20.12 -1.67 -6.56
N GLU A 473 -19.31 -0.70 -7.00
CA GLU A 473 -19.56 0.14 -8.17
C GLU A 473 -19.42 -0.63 -9.50
N THR A 474 -18.52 -1.62 -9.56
CA THR A 474 -18.28 -2.43 -10.77
C THR A 474 -17.90 -3.86 -10.40
N THR A 475 -18.42 -4.85 -11.13
CA THR A 475 -18.00 -6.25 -10.95
C THR A 475 -16.58 -6.42 -11.51
N PRO A 476 -15.60 -6.90 -10.73
CA PRO A 476 -14.23 -7.06 -11.23
C PRO A 476 -14.16 -7.99 -12.44
N SER A 477 -13.46 -7.55 -13.49
CA SER A 477 -13.36 -8.29 -14.76
C SER A 477 -11.91 -8.40 -15.22
N TYR A 478 -11.37 -9.62 -15.15
CA TYR A 478 -10.02 -9.92 -15.62
C TYR A 478 -9.82 -9.56 -17.10
N GLU A 479 -10.80 -9.84 -17.95
CA GLU A 479 -10.71 -9.54 -19.39
C GLU A 479 -10.54 -8.03 -19.63
N GLN A 480 -11.32 -7.20 -18.95
CA GLN A 480 -11.21 -5.73 -19.07
C GLN A 480 -9.87 -5.22 -18.55
N GLY A 481 -9.41 -5.71 -17.39
CA GLY A 481 -8.10 -5.34 -16.85
C GLY A 481 -6.96 -5.79 -17.77
N ARG A 482 -7.02 -7.01 -18.30
CA ARG A 482 -6.03 -7.56 -19.23
C ARG A 482 -5.96 -6.72 -20.50
N ASP A 483 -7.10 -6.41 -21.11
CA ASP A 483 -7.17 -5.68 -22.38
C ASP A 483 -6.66 -4.23 -22.22
N LEU A 484 -6.85 -3.62 -21.05
CA LEU A 484 -6.23 -2.35 -20.70
C LEU A 484 -4.70 -2.45 -20.65
N VAL A 485 -4.17 -3.46 -19.93
CA VAL A 485 -2.72 -3.62 -19.68
C VAL A 485 -1.95 -4.05 -20.94
N VAL A 486 -2.56 -4.88 -21.78
CA VAL A 486 -1.97 -5.34 -23.05
C VAL A 486 -2.25 -4.36 -24.20
N GLY A 487 -3.09 -3.35 -23.95
CA GLY A 487 -3.46 -2.32 -24.91
C GLY A 487 -2.27 -1.48 -25.40
N ALA A 488 -2.37 -0.98 -26.62
CA ALA A 488 -1.35 -0.09 -27.18
C ALA A 488 -1.27 1.21 -26.36
N GLY A 489 -0.04 1.61 -26.00
CA GLY A 489 0.19 2.83 -25.22
C GLY A 489 0.07 2.67 -23.70
N TYR A 490 -0.22 1.48 -23.18
CA TYR A 490 -0.17 1.23 -21.74
C TYR A 490 1.27 1.25 -21.24
N ASP A 491 1.53 1.98 -20.14
CA ASP A 491 2.86 2.09 -19.54
C ASP A 491 3.24 0.84 -18.73
N LEU A 492 3.61 -0.22 -19.44
CA LEU A 492 3.90 -1.52 -18.85
C LEU A 492 5.07 -1.50 -17.85
N LEU A 493 6.08 -0.66 -18.07
CA LEU A 493 7.32 -0.64 -17.28
C LEU A 493 7.48 0.60 -16.39
N GLY A 494 6.44 1.43 -16.27
CA GLY A 494 6.48 2.63 -15.43
C GLY A 494 7.36 3.75 -15.98
N SER A 495 7.48 3.86 -17.30
CA SER A 495 8.21 4.92 -18.01
C SER A 495 7.67 6.32 -17.79
N GLU A 496 6.37 6.45 -17.54
CA GLU A 496 5.69 7.72 -17.30
C GLU A 496 5.70 8.08 -15.80
N HIS A 497 6.20 7.19 -14.94
CA HIS A 497 6.22 7.44 -13.51
C HIS A 497 7.23 8.56 -13.17
N PRO A 498 6.87 9.56 -12.33
CA PRO A 498 7.72 10.72 -12.03
C PRO A 498 9.11 10.39 -11.49
N ASP A 499 9.28 9.20 -10.93
CA ASP A 499 10.50 8.74 -10.28
C ASP A 499 11.39 7.83 -11.13
N VAL A 500 11.07 7.61 -12.41
CA VAL A 500 11.78 6.65 -13.26
C VAL A 500 13.30 6.90 -13.31
N GLY A 501 13.71 8.17 -13.37
CA GLY A 501 15.12 8.58 -13.43
C GLY A 501 15.82 8.74 -12.08
N GLU A 502 15.09 8.63 -10.97
CA GLU A 502 15.57 8.99 -9.63
C GLU A 502 16.25 7.80 -8.93
N PHE A 503 15.76 6.59 -9.17
CA PHE A 503 16.37 5.38 -8.61
C PHE A 503 17.50 4.85 -9.50
N ARG A 504 18.69 4.74 -8.91
CA ARG A 504 19.92 4.35 -9.60
C ARG A 504 20.74 3.36 -8.75
N ASP A 505 20.77 2.09 -9.17
CA ASP A 505 21.53 1.01 -8.51
C ASP A 505 23.04 1.32 -8.44
N ASP A 506 23.61 1.89 -9.50
CA ASP A 506 25.04 2.25 -9.56
C ASP A 506 25.42 3.25 -8.47
N LYS A 507 24.54 4.23 -8.19
CA LYS A 507 24.75 5.25 -7.16
C LYS A 507 24.58 4.72 -5.73
N LEU A 508 23.82 3.63 -5.54
CA LEU A 508 23.73 2.94 -4.25
C LEU A 508 24.91 1.98 -4.00
N ALA A 509 25.54 1.49 -5.06
CA ALA A 509 26.67 0.57 -4.98
C ALA A 509 28.04 1.28 -4.86
N GLN A 510 28.20 2.47 -5.45
CA GLN A 510 29.46 3.21 -5.48
C GLN A 510 29.58 4.20 -4.31
N LEU A 511 30.04 3.71 -3.15
CA LEU A 511 30.11 4.49 -1.90
C LEU A 511 31.55 4.89 -1.54
N GLU A 512 32.37 5.28 -2.53
CA GLU A 512 33.82 5.54 -2.34
C GLU A 512 34.16 6.86 -1.61
N THR A 513 33.24 7.83 -1.60
CA THR A 513 33.45 9.14 -0.99
C THR A 513 32.24 9.58 -0.16
N ALA A 514 32.46 10.45 0.83
CA ALA A 514 31.40 10.93 1.72
C ALA A 514 30.27 11.61 0.95
N GLN A 515 30.56 12.34 -0.12
CA GLN A 515 29.56 12.95 -0.99
C GLN A 515 28.77 11.90 -1.79
N ASN A 516 29.41 10.83 -2.25
CA ASN A 516 28.69 9.69 -2.87
C ASN A 516 27.74 9.05 -1.86
N LEU A 517 28.22 8.84 -0.62
CA LEU A 517 27.41 8.27 0.44
C LEU A 517 26.25 9.16 0.87
N ARG A 518 26.43 10.50 0.96
CA ARG A 518 25.33 11.44 1.23
C ARG A 518 24.22 11.34 0.18
N ARG A 519 24.59 11.27 -1.11
CA ARG A 519 23.62 11.09 -2.21
C ARG A 519 22.92 9.74 -2.13
N ALA A 520 23.66 8.68 -1.82
CA ALA A 520 23.10 7.33 -1.64
C ALA A 520 22.13 7.28 -0.44
N ILE A 521 22.44 7.94 0.67
CA ILE A 521 21.55 8.10 1.83
C ILE A 521 20.27 8.82 1.43
N ALA A 522 20.37 9.94 0.70
CA ALA A 522 19.20 10.70 0.28
C ALA A 522 18.27 9.87 -0.62
N MET A 523 18.83 9.14 -1.59
CA MET A 523 18.09 8.21 -2.44
C MET A 523 17.50 7.05 -1.61
N ALA A 524 18.29 6.44 -0.72
CA ALA A 524 17.84 5.34 0.12
C ALA A 524 16.64 5.75 1.00
N ARG A 525 16.68 6.98 1.54
CA ARG A 525 15.60 7.54 2.36
C ARG A 525 14.33 7.78 1.55
N ARG A 526 14.46 8.28 0.31
CA ARG A 526 13.32 8.48 -0.62
C ARG A 526 12.61 7.16 -0.93
N PHE A 527 13.37 6.11 -1.22
CA PHE A 527 12.82 4.80 -1.62
C PHE A 527 12.52 3.83 -0.47
N ALA A 528 12.89 4.19 0.77
CA ALA A 528 12.46 3.45 1.97
C ALA A 528 11.00 3.71 2.35
N ARG A 529 10.34 4.71 1.76
CA ARG A 529 8.92 4.99 1.98
C ARG A 529 8.04 3.89 1.34
N PRO A 530 6.95 3.43 1.99
CA PRO A 530 6.14 2.32 1.50
C PRO A 530 5.61 2.49 0.07
N SER A 531 5.17 3.70 -0.32
CA SER A 531 4.66 3.97 -1.67
C SER A 531 5.75 3.88 -2.74
N ARG A 532 6.98 4.26 -2.40
CA ARG A 532 8.12 4.22 -3.33
C ARG A 532 8.73 2.82 -3.39
N GLU A 533 8.72 2.06 -2.29
CA GLU A 533 9.04 0.64 -2.30
C GLU A 533 8.00 -0.16 -3.11
N ASP A 534 6.71 0.15 -2.97
CA ASP A 534 5.65 -0.44 -3.80
C ASP A 534 5.88 -0.17 -5.30
N TYR A 535 6.22 1.08 -5.67
CA TYR A 535 6.60 1.43 -7.05
C TYR A 535 7.79 0.59 -7.56
N LEU A 536 8.86 0.46 -6.76
CA LEU A 536 10.04 -0.34 -7.14
C LEU A 536 9.66 -1.79 -7.44
N VAL A 537 8.76 -2.37 -6.66
CA VAL A 537 8.37 -3.78 -6.79
C VAL A 537 7.32 -4.00 -7.87
N CYS A 538 6.19 -3.29 -7.78
CA CYS A 538 5.00 -3.53 -8.58
C CYS A 538 5.14 -2.99 -10.00
N THR A 539 5.76 -1.82 -10.17
CA THR A 539 5.85 -1.14 -11.46
C THR A 539 7.20 -1.36 -12.14
N ARG A 540 8.32 -1.16 -11.41
CA ARG A 540 9.66 -1.32 -11.99
C ARG A 540 10.10 -2.79 -12.04
N GLY A 541 9.55 -3.65 -11.18
CA GLY A 541 9.96 -5.07 -11.09
C GLY A 541 11.35 -5.26 -10.48
N PHE A 542 11.81 -4.29 -9.68
CA PHE A 542 13.14 -4.31 -9.08
C PHE A 542 13.20 -5.36 -7.94
N PRO A 543 14.23 -6.23 -7.87
CA PRO A 543 14.27 -7.29 -6.87
C PRO A 543 14.35 -6.76 -5.43
N LEU A 544 13.38 -7.15 -4.59
CA LEU A 544 13.34 -6.81 -3.16
C LEU A 544 14.62 -7.23 -2.40
N PRO A 545 15.18 -8.43 -2.60
CA PRO A 545 16.42 -8.81 -1.94
C PRO A 545 17.58 -7.89 -2.28
N ARG A 546 17.69 -7.48 -3.56
CA ARG A 546 18.72 -6.55 -4.03
C ARG A 546 18.54 -5.16 -3.44
N TRP A 547 17.30 -4.66 -3.39
CA TRP A 547 17.01 -3.37 -2.75
C TRP A 547 17.44 -3.35 -1.28
N ARG A 548 17.11 -4.40 -0.52
CA ARG A 548 17.52 -4.50 0.88
C ARG A 548 19.04 -4.64 1.04
N GLU A 549 19.71 -5.38 0.15
CA GLU A 549 21.17 -5.47 0.13
C GLU A 549 21.83 -4.09 -0.07
N LEU A 550 21.39 -3.33 -1.06
CA LEU A 550 21.89 -1.97 -1.32
C LEU A 550 21.63 -1.04 -0.15
N ARG A 551 20.41 -1.04 0.38
CA ARG A 551 20.04 -0.23 1.54
C ARG A 551 20.92 -0.58 2.73
N ARG A 552 21.11 -1.87 3.02
CA ARG A 552 22.00 -2.36 4.07
C ARG A 552 23.44 -1.86 3.87
N HIS A 553 23.97 -1.92 2.65
CA HIS A 553 25.32 -1.43 2.31
C HIS A 553 25.47 0.08 2.54
N VAL A 554 24.45 0.87 2.19
CA VAL A 554 24.41 2.31 2.49
C VAL A 554 24.40 2.57 4.00
N LEU A 555 23.58 1.83 4.75
CA LEU A 555 23.51 1.98 6.22
C LEU A 555 24.83 1.61 6.90
N GLU A 556 25.43 0.49 6.51
CA GLU A 556 26.73 0.05 7.01
C GLU A 556 27.81 1.10 6.79
N SER A 557 27.88 1.64 5.57
CA SER A 557 28.85 2.69 5.20
C SER A 557 28.57 3.99 5.96
N ALA A 558 27.30 4.37 6.12
CA ALA A 558 26.91 5.57 6.85
C ALA A 558 27.26 5.48 8.34
N VAL A 559 27.11 4.30 8.95
CA VAL A 559 27.56 4.05 10.32
C VAL A 559 29.08 4.09 10.43
N ALA A 560 29.79 3.46 9.49
CA ALA A 560 31.25 3.45 9.49
C ALA A 560 31.88 4.85 9.35
N TRP A 561 31.25 5.72 8.55
CA TRP A 561 31.76 7.07 8.26
C TRP A 561 31.08 8.17 9.07
N GLY A 562 30.10 7.84 9.89
CA GLY A 562 29.46 8.80 10.78
C GLY A 562 28.56 9.82 10.11
N LEU A 563 27.93 9.45 8.99
CA LEU A 563 26.97 10.32 8.31
C LEU A 563 25.55 10.04 8.81
N TRP A 564 24.86 11.10 9.20
CA TRP A 564 23.48 11.02 9.63
C TRP A 564 22.56 10.65 8.46
N MET A 565 21.81 9.57 8.64
CA MET A 565 20.95 8.98 7.59
C MET A 565 19.49 9.42 7.66
N GLY A 566 19.13 10.28 8.62
CA GLY A 566 17.75 10.61 8.92
C GLY A 566 17.06 9.59 9.83
N PRO A 567 15.92 9.96 10.41
CA PRO A 567 15.31 9.17 11.47
C PRO A 567 14.77 7.82 11.01
N GLU A 568 14.24 7.72 9.79
CA GLU A 568 13.67 6.48 9.26
C GLU A 568 14.76 5.44 9.00
N LEU A 569 15.84 5.84 8.33
CA LEU A 569 16.98 4.97 8.06
C LEU A 569 17.77 4.63 9.33
N ALA A 570 17.86 5.55 10.29
CA ALA A 570 18.48 5.29 11.58
C ALA A 570 17.75 4.17 12.34
N GLN A 571 16.42 4.15 12.25
CA GLN A 571 15.63 3.07 12.82
C GLN A 571 15.88 1.73 12.12
N VAL A 572 15.91 1.75 10.78
CA VAL A 572 16.27 0.55 10.00
C VAL A 572 17.66 0.06 10.41
N ALA A 573 18.63 0.95 10.56
CA ALA A 573 19.99 0.60 10.97
C ALA A 573 20.05 -0.10 12.35
N VAL A 574 19.28 0.37 13.32
CA VAL A 574 19.16 -0.29 14.64
C VAL A 574 18.49 -1.65 14.51
N SER A 575 17.40 -1.75 13.73
CA SER A 575 16.68 -3.01 13.52
C SER A 575 17.52 -4.08 12.81
N GLU A 576 18.43 -3.66 11.92
CA GLU A 576 19.36 -4.52 11.19
C GLU A 576 20.65 -4.85 11.98
N GLY A 577 20.74 -4.36 13.22
CA GLY A 577 21.80 -4.71 14.16
C GLY A 577 23.09 -3.89 14.03
N PHE A 578 23.10 -2.79 13.27
CA PHE A 578 24.27 -1.92 13.15
C PHE A 578 24.60 -1.16 14.44
N ALA A 579 23.62 -1.02 15.33
CA ALA A 579 23.77 -0.49 16.68
C ALA A 579 22.79 -1.17 17.64
N ARG A 580 23.14 -1.23 18.93
CA ARG A 580 22.29 -1.86 19.97
C ARG A 580 21.06 -1.03 20.33
N SER A 581 21.15 0.27 20.11
CA SER A 581 20.10 1.24 20.38
C SER A 581 20.37 2.50 19.57
N ARG A 582 19.38 3.39 19.50
CA ARG A 582 19.55 4.68 18.83
C ARG A 582 20.61 5.58 19.49
N ARG A 583 20.78 5.46 20.81
CA ARG A 583 21.90 6.09 21.54
C ARG A 583 23.26 5.53 21.11
N ASP A 584 23.38 4.20 21.05
CA ASP A 584 24.61 3.51 20.58
C ASP A 584 24.92 3.89 19.12
N LEU A 585 23.88 4.09 18.29
CA LEU A 585 24.03 4.54 16.91
C LEU A 585 24.64 5.95 16.84
N VAL A 586 24.05 6.93 17.54
CA VAL A 586 24.56 8.31 17.51
C VAL A 586 26.01 8.39 18.02
N ILE A 587 26.36 7.64 19.07
CA ILE A 587 27.75 7.57 19.56
C ILE A 587 28.68 6.99 18.50
N ARG A 588 28.28 5.91 17.81
CA ARG A 588 29.07 5.34 16.71
C ARG A 588 29.20 6.30 15.54
N LEU A 589 28.15 7.07 15.24
CA LEU A 589 28.18 8.05 14.16
C LEU A 589 29.15 9.20 14.48
N ASP A 590 29.11 9.72 15.71
CA ASP A 590 30.05 10.74 16.17
C ASP A 590 31.51 10.26 16.04
N GLN A 591 31.79 9.03 16.52
CA GLN A 591 33.10 8.40 16.39
C GLN A 591 33.52 8.14 14.93
N GLY A 592 32.59 7.65 14.11
CA GLY A 592 32.81 7.37 12.69
C GLY A 592 33.11 8.64 11.90
N PHE A 593 32.46 9.75 12.23
CA PHE A 593 32.65 11.03 11.55
C PHE A 593 34.02 11.62 11.85
N ASP A 594 34.48 11.44 13.09
CA ASP A 594 35.83 11.78 13.52
C ASP A 594 36.91 10.97 12.78
N VAL A 595 36.64 9.70 12.49
CA VAL A 595 37.51 8.86 11.65
C VAL A 595 37.48 9.35 10.20
N LEU A 596 36.30 9.65 9.67
CA LEU A 596 36.12 10.13 8.30
C LEU A 596 36.89 11.43 8.05
N LYS A 597 36.84 12.42 8.97
CA LYS A 597 37.60 13.69 8.87
C LYS A 597 39.11 13.50 8.67
N ARG A 598 39.66 12.36 9.13
CA ARG A 598 41.09 12.03 9.02
C ARG A 598 41.40 11.15 7.80
N HIS A 599 40.39 10.77 7.02
CA HIS A 599 40.55 9.88 5.86
C HIS A 599 41.10 10.64 4.65
N PRO A 600 42.17 10.17 4.00
CA PRO A 600 42.91 10.94 2.99
C PRO A 600 42.16 11.19 1.68
N THR A 601 41.21 10.33 1.31
CA THR A 601 40.52 10.39 0.00
C THR A 601 39.00 10.33 0.08
N ALA A 602 38.42 10.03 1.24
CA ALA A 602 36.98 9.80 1.38
C ALA A 602 36.24 10.99 1.98
N TYR A 603 36.94 11.91 2.65
CA TYR A 603 36.38 13.16 3.15
C TYR A 603 36.43 14.22 2.05
N ASP A 604 35.39 14.26 1.22
CA ASP A 604 35.22 15.17 0.08
C ASP A 604 34.02 16.12 0.27
N ILE A 605 33.55 16.28 1.51
CA ILE A 605 32.44 17.17 1.86
C ILE A 605 32.98 18.55 2.30
N ASP A 606 32.24 19.61 1.98
CA ASP A 606 32.56 20.96 2.41
C ASP A 606 32.24 21.20 3.91
N GLN A 607 32.63 22.37 4.39
CA GLN A 607 32.47 22.74 5.80
C GLN A 607 31.00 22.83 6.20
N ASP A 608 30.15 23.41 5.34
CA ASP A 608 28.71 23.55 5.58
C ASP A 608 28.04 22.18 5.72
N ALA A 609 28.34 21.26 4.80
CA ALA A 609 27.88 19.88 4.83
C ALA A 609 28.35 19.14 6.09
N ALA A 610 29.55 19.40 6.57
CA ALA A 610 30.07 18.81 7.81
C ALA A 610 29.39 19.39 9.06
N GLU A 611 29.10 20.69 9.05
CA GLU A 611 28.35 21.39 10.10
C GLU A 611 26.90 20.92 10.18
N ASP A 612 26.24 20.70 9.03
CA ASP A 612 24.90 20.11 8.96
C ASP A 612 24.85 18.71 9.58
N ASN A 613 25.84 17.87 9.27
CA ASN A 613 25.93 16.53 9.84
C ASN A 613 26.12 16.59 11.36
N PHE A 614 27.01 17.48 11.83
CA PHE A 614 27.24 17.69 13.26
C PHE A 614 25.98 18.21 13.96
N LYS A 615 25.29 19.19 13.38
CA LYS A 615 24.05 19.75 13.92
C LYS A 615 22.97 18.68 14.03
N ALA A 616 22.79 17.87 12.99
CA ALA A 616 21.83 16.77 13.01
C ALA A 616 22.15 15.72 14.08
N LEU A 617 23.42 15.33 14.24
CA LEU A 617 23.85 14.42 15.30
C LEU A 617 23.66 15.04 16.70
N ALA A 618 23.94 16.33 16.87
CA ALA A 618 23.79 17.03 18.14
C ALA A 618 22.31 17.18 18.55
N GLU A 619 21.43 17.49 17.60
CA GLU A 619 19.98 17.55 17.82
C GLU A 619 19.43 16.18 18.24
N GLU A 620 19.83 15.11 17.54
CA GLU A 620 19.43 13.75 17.88
C GLU A 620 20.00 13.30 19.23
N ALA A 621 21.28 13.61 19.52
CA ALA A 621 21.90 13.32 20.81
C ALA A 621 21.18 14.03 21.96
N LYS A 622 20.82 15.31 21.76
CA LYS A 622 20.06 16.10 22.73
C LYS A 622 18.67 15.51 22.96
N ALA A 623 17.96 15.11 21.90
CA ALA A 623 16.65 14.47 22.01
C ALA A 623 16.72 13.14 22.79
N LEU A 624 17.84 12.42 22.68
CA LEU A 624 18.05 11.13 23.35
C LEU A 624 18.73 11.21 24.73
N GLY A 625 19.18 12.41 25.15
CA GLY A 625 19.92 12.61 26.40
C GLY A 625 21.33 12.03 26.39
N VAL A 626 22.02 12.05 25.24
CA VAL A 626 23.39 11.55 25.06
C VAL A 626 24.35 12.73 25.00
N GLU A 627 25.42 12.70 25.81
CA GLU A 627 26.52 13.65 25.67
C GLU A 627 27.50 13.15 24.60
N LEU A 628 27.63 13.91 23.50
CA LEU A 628 28.65 13.66 22.48
C LEU A 628 30.01 14.17 22.95
N ALA A 629 31.08 13.56 22.44
CA ALA A 629 32.41 14.08 22.69
C ALA A 629 32.47 15.51 22.16
N LYS A 630 32.78 16.49 23.01
CA LYS A 630 32.97 17.87 22.56
C LYS A 630 34.09 17.88 21.53
N SER A 631 33.74 17.94 20.24
CA SER A 631 34.68 18.15 19.15
C SER A 631 35.37 19.49 19.41
N GLY A 632 36.61 19.41 19.88
CA GLY A 632 37.39 20.55 20.34
C GLY A 632 37.64 21.53 19.20
N SER A 633 37.18 22.76 19.38
CA SER A 633 37.84 23.90 18.75
C SER A 633 39.13 24.20 19.53
N ASN A 634 40.23 24.11 18.81
CA ASN A 634 41.59 24.61 19.11
C ASN A 634 42.38 23.97 20.26
N GLY A 635 43.54 23.45 19.87
CA GLY A 635 44.42 22.65 20.71
C GLY A 635 45.15 23.42 21.80
N ARG A 636 45.39 22.70 22.91
CA ARG A 636 46.67 22.72 23.64
C ARG A 636 46.75 21.49 24.55
N THR A 637 47.66 20.60 24.16
CA THR A 637 48.47 19.71 25.00
C THR A 637 47.90 19.20 26.33
N GLY A 638 47.55 17.92 26.33
CA GLY A 638 48.08 16.89 27.23
C GLY A 638 47.75 17.00 28.72
N ILE A 639 47.05 15.99 29.25
CA ILE A 639 47.41 15.27 30.48
C ILE A 639 46.76 13.89 30.40
N ALA A 640 47.61 12.87 30.51
CA ALA A 640 47.21 11.50 30.76
C ALA A 640 46.63 11.41 32.18
N VAL A 641 45.49 10.76 32.36
CA VAL A 641 45.10 10.23 33.67
C VAL A 641 44.70 8.78 33.50
N THR A 642 45.49 7.99 34.22
CA THR A 642 45.45 6.55 34.41
C THR A 642 44.18 6.10 35.13
N SER A 643 43.77 4.88 34.80
CA SER A 643 42.80 4.09 35.54
C SER A 643 43.13 4.01 37.02
N GLU A 644 42.29 4.58 37.88
CA GLU A 644 42.07 4.15 39.27
C GLU A 644 41.00 5.07 39.88
N GLU A 645 39.81 4.53 40.11
CA GLU A 645 39.00 4.77 41.33
C GLU A 645 37.70 3.97 41.23
N VAL A 646 37.81 2.71 41.64
CA VAL A 646 36.70 1.96 42.21
C VAL A 646 36.50 2.53 43.62
N SER A 647 35.40 3.22 43.87
CA SER A 647 35.02 3.58 45.25
C SER A 647 33.65 3.01 45.59
N GLN A 648 33.71 2.16 46.62
CA GLN A 648 32.68 1.40 47.25
C GLN A 648 31.79 2.30 48.11
N VAL A 649 30.47 2.13 48.05
CA VAL A 649 29.56 2.37 49.19
C VAL A 649 28.45 1.32 49.09
N SER A 650 28.67 0.12 49.64
CA SER A 650 28.24 -0.30 50.98
C SER A 650 26.72 -0.25 51.18
N GLY A 651 26.10 -1.41 51.03
CA GLY A 651 24.71 -1.64 51.37
C GLY A 651 24.52 -1.89 52.86
N SER A 652 23.44 -1.34 53.41
CA SER A 652 22.91 -1.68 54.73
C SER A 652 21.40 -1.90 54.61
N ILE A 653 20.98 -3.15 54.86
CA ILE A 653 19.59 -3.59 54.94
C ILE A 653 19.13 -3.49 56.40
N GLY A 654 17.98 -2.86 56.66
CA GLY A 654 17.36 -2.85 57.99
C GLY A 654 16.11 -1.96 58.15
N ARG A 655 14.93 -2.51 57.81
CA ARG A 655 13.60 -2.40 58.47
C ARG A 655 13.03 -1.02 58.93
N THR A 656 11.97 -0.57 58.22
CA THR A 656 10.74 0.23 58.54
C THR A 656 10.53 0.94 59.90
N PRO A 657 9.60 1.94 60.01
CA PRO A 657 9.20 3.00 59.08
C PRO A 657 9.18 4.41 59.77
N ALA A 658 9.70 5.46 59.13
CA ALA A 658 9.58 6.82 59.64
C ALA A 658 8.53 7.61 58.85
N LYS A 659 7.48 8.00 59.58
CA LYS A 659 6.42 8.93 59.20
C LYS A 659 7.05 10.28 58.81
N GLY A 660 7.16 10.54 57.50
CA GLY A 660 7.61 11.80 56.94
C GLY A 660 6.64 12.23 55.84
N ILE A 661 6.14 13.44 55.96
CA ILE A 661 5.25 14.11 55.00
C ILE A 661 5.87 14.01 53.60
N PRO A 662 5.16 13.50 52.57
CA PRO A 662 5.75 13.40 51.25
C PRO A 662 5.81 14.80 50.63
N THR A 663 7.02 15.27 50.37
CA THR A 663 7.31 16.28 49.33
C THR A 663 7.11 15.64 47.95
N GLY A 664 5.91 15.15 47.69
CA GLY A 664 5.50 14.54 46.44
C GLY A 664 4.18 15.17 46.00
N LYS A 665 4.04 15.39 44.69
CA LYS A 665 2.85 16.02 44.10
C LYS A 665 1.57 15.31 44.54
N THR A 666 0.50 16.04 44.79
CA THR A 666 -0.80 15.43 45.16
C THR A 666 -1.40 14.65 43.99
N THR A 667 -2.36 13.75 44.23
CA THR A 667 -3.05 13.04 43.13
C THR A 667 -3.72 14.04 42.17
N ASP A 668 -4.29 15.13 42.70
CA ASP A 668 -4.98 16.13 41.90
C ASP A 668 -4.00 16.95 41.04
N GLU A 669 -2.81 17.25 41.58
CA GLU A 669 -1.70 17.85 40.80
C GLU A 669 -1.21 16.93 39.69
N LEU A 670 -1.06 15.62 39.96
CA LEU A 670 -0.67 14.66 38.92
C LEU A 670 -1.76 14.47 37.87
N ILE A 671 -3.04 14.53 38.24
CA ILE A 671 -4.15 14.50 37.29
C ILE A 671 -4.08 15.72 36.36
N ALA A 672 -3.79 16.92 36.90
CA ALA A 672 -3.60 18.11 36.09
C ALA A 672 -2.40 18.00 35.12
N GLU A 673 -1.34 17.29 35.50
CA GLU A 673 -0.17 17.04 34.64
C GLU A 673 -0.43 16.06 33.49
N LEU A 674 -1.57 15.35 33.45
CA LEU A 674 -1.95 14.48 32.34
C LEU A 674 -2.23 15.27 31.04
N ASP A 675 -2.58 16.55 31.12
CA ASP A 675 -2.80 17.37 29.94
C ASP A 675 -1.49 17.88 29.31
N ASP A 676 -0.44 18.07 30.12
CA ASP A 676 0.89 18.50 29.67
C ASP A 676 1.62 17.37 28.94
N ARG A 677 1.87 17.54 27.63
CA ARG A 677 2.52 16.53 26.76
C ARG A 677 3.85 16.03 27.33
N ALA A 678 4.65 16.89 27.96
CA ALA A 678 5.98 16.51 28.47
C ALA A 678 5.91 15.70 29.77
N LYS A 679 4.84 15.87 30.56
CA LYS A 679 4.69 15.26 31.89
C LYS A 679 3.69 14.11 31.92
N ARG A 680 2.81 14.02 30.92
CA ARG A 680 1.69 13.08 30.82
C ARG A 680 2.07 11.63 31.16
N ILE A 681 3.14 11.10 30.59
CA ILE A 681 3.55 9.70 30.81
C ILE A 681 4.03 9.48 32.24
N ALA A 682 4.89 10.38 32.74
CA ALA A 682 5.43 10.28 34.09
C ALA A 682 4.30 10.37 35.13
N ALA A 683 3.38 11.31 34.94
CA ALA A 683 2.19 11.47 35.77
C ALA A 683 1.29 10.22 35.70
N ALA A 684 1.01 9.70 34.50
CA ALA A 684 0.20 8.50 34.31
C ALA A 684 0.79 7.25 34.98
N ILE A 685 2.10 7.03 34.83
CA ILE A 685 2.81 5.91 35.47
C ILE A 685 2.78 6.05 37.00
N GLU A 686 3.00 7.25 37.52
CA GLU A 686 2.96 7.51 38.96
C GLU A 686 1.55 7.31 39.52
N LEU A 687 0.51 7.80 38.83
CA LEU A 687 -0.90 7.59 39.19
C LEU A 687 -1.29 6.10 39.16
N CYS A 688 -0.89 5.35 38.13
CA CYS A 688 -1.06 3.89 38.09
C CYS A 688 -0.33 3.18 39.24
N GLY A 689 0.85 3.69 39.63
CA GLY A 689 1.61 3.19 40.79
C GLY A 689 0.91 3.43 42.12
N ARG A 690 0.24 4.58 42.26
CA ARG A 690 -0.57 4.94 43.45
C ARG A 690 -1.89 4.18 43.53
N ALA A 691 -2.44 3.77 42.39
CA ALA A 691 -3.71 3.05 42.28
C ALA A 691 -4.91 3.77 42.95
N ASP A 692 -4.91 5.10 42.98
CA ASP A 692 -6.07 5.89 43.44
C ASP A 692 -7.23 5.72 42.43
N PRO A 693 -8.40 5.21 42.84
CA PRO A 693 -9.55 5.01 41.95
C PRO A 693 -9.97 6.26 41.18
N ARG A 694 -9.80 7.45 41.77
CA ARG A 694 -10.16 8.72 41.14
C ARG A 694 -9.29 9.05 39.92
N ALA A 695 -8.10 8.48 39.85
CA ALA A 695 -7.16 8.67 38.74
C ALA A 695 -7.40 7.68 37.58
N ALA A 696 -8.20 6.63 37.76
CA ALA A 696 -8.39 5.61 36.73
C ALA A 696 -8.97 6.18 35.42
N ALA A 697 -10.08 6.94 35.50
CA ALA A 697 -10.69 7.54 34.32
C ALA A 697 -9.80 8.62 33.66
N PRO A 698 -9.20 9.59 34.39
CA PRO A 698 -8.28 10.55 33.79
C PRO A 698 -7.06 9.90 33.13
N VAL A 699 -6.45 8.89 33.76
CA VAL A 699 -5.29 8.21 33.22
C VAL A 699 -5.65 7.49 31.92
N ILE A 700 -6.74 6.72 31.90
CA ILE A 700 -7.17 5.98 30.70
C ILE A 700 -7.56 6.96 29.57
N ALA A 701 -8.26 8.04 29.89
CA ALA A 701 -8.59 9.08 28.91
C ALA A 701 -7.34 9.74 28.31
N SER A 702 -6.30 9.99 29.12
CA SER A 702 -5.04 10.59 28.66
C SER A 702 -4.30 9.71 27.64
N VAL A 703 -4.53 8.40 27.65
CA VAL A 703 -3.92 7.45 26.70
C VAL A 703 -4.34 7.75 25.24
N ASN A 704 -5.52 8.34 25.02
CA ASN A 704 -5.92 8.78 23.67
C ASN A 704 -4.96 9.81 23.06
N LYS A 705 -4.28 10.60 23.91
CA LYS A 705 -3.30 11.63 23.52
C LYS A 705 -1.86 11.11 23.51
N MET A 706 -1.65 9.80 23.69
CA MET A 706 -0.34 9.16 23.76
C MET A 706 -0.02 8.41 22.47
N SER A 707 1.27 8.20 22.21
CA SER A 707 1.72 7.27 21.18
C SER A 707 1.36 5.82 21.55
N ARG A 708 1.40 4.89 20.60
CA ARG A 708 1.17 3.46 20.87
C ARG A 708 2.16 2.90 21.88
N ALA A 709 3.41 3.34 21.82
CA ALA A 709 4.46 2.95 22.75
C ALA A 709 4.17 3.46 24.18
N GLU A 710 3.78 4.71 24.30
CA GLU A 710 3.40 5.30 25.58
C GLU A 710 2.14 4.60 26.14
N ALA A 711 1.16 4.37 25.27
CA ALA A 711 -0.09 3.71 25.60
C ALA A 711 0.11 2.29 26.13
N VAL A 712 1.00 1.49 25.52
CA VAL A 712 1.22 0.09 25.97
C VAL A 712 1.76 0.04 27.40
N ARG A 713 2.56 1.02 27.82
CA ARG A 713 3.10 1.10 29.18
C ARG A 713 2.02 1.46 30.17
N VAL A 714 1.26 2.52 29.87
CA VAL A 714 0.23 3.03 30.76
C VAL A 714 -0.91 2.03 30.91
N LEU A 715 -1.39 1.43 29.81
CA LEU A 715 -2.43 0.40 29.83
C LEU A 715 -1.97 -0.90 30.52
N GLY A 716 -0.69 -1.28 30.39
CA GLY A 716 -0.14 -2.41 31.15
C GLY A 716 -0.17 -2.18 32.66
N MET A 717 0.01 -0.93 33.11
CA MET A 717 -0.02 -0.57 34.52
C MET A 717 -1.42 -0.21 35.04
N SER A 718 -2.38 0.13 34.17
CA SER A 718 -3.73 0.54 34.57
C SER A 718 -4.52 -0.59 35.25
N VAL A 719 -4.13 -1.85 35.04
CA VAL A 719 -4.66 -3.02 35.76
C VAL A 719 -4.55 -2.85 37.29
N LYS A 720 -3.57 -2.07 37.77
CA LYS A 720 -3.39 -1.78 39.20
C LYS A 720 -4.55 -1.00 39.84
N PHE A 721 -5.34 -0.27 39.05
CA PHE A 721 -6.56 0.39 39.54
C PHE A 721 -7.70 -0.59 39.87
N GLY A 722 -7.58 -1.86 39.49
CA GLY A 722 -8.61 -2.87 39.73
C GLY A 722 -9.93 -2.54 39.03
N THR A 723 -11.05 -2.77 39.71
CA THR A 723 -12.40 -2.54 39.16
C THR A 723 -12.68 -1.09 38.80
N ALA A 724 -11.97 -0.12 39.39
CA ALA A 724 -12.11 1.30 39.04
C ALA A 724 -11.71 1.59 37.58
N ALA A 725 -10.85 0.76 36.98
CA ALA A 725 -10.50 0.85 35.56
C ALA A 725 -11.49 0.14 34.63
N ALA A 726 -12.41 -0.69 35.13
CA ALA A 726 -13.29 -1.49 34.27
C ALA A 726 -14.12 -0.62 33.32
N ARG A 727 -14.84 0.38 33.85
CA ARG A 727 -15.69 1.24 33.01
C ARG A 727 -14.89 2.07 31.99
N PRO A 728 -13.84 2.80 32.36
CA PRO A 728 -13.08 3.58 31.38
C PRO A 728 -12.35 2.71 30.34
N LEU A 729 -11.93 1.49 30.70
CA LEU A 729 -11.35 0.55 29.72
C LEU A 729 -12.42 0.03 28.75
N THR A 730 -13.64 -0.24 29.21
CA THR A 730 -14.77 -0.61 28.34
C THR A 730 -15.07 0.49 27.33
N ASP A 731 -15.09 1.76 27.78
CA ASP A 731 -15.26 2.90 26.87
C ASP A 731 -14.11 2.98 25.85
N GLY A 732 -12.89 2.60 26.26
CA GLY A 732 -11.71 2.51 25.39
C GLY A 732 -11.80 1.45 24.28
N LEU A 733 -12.66 0.43 24.41
CA LEU A 733 -12.90 -0.56 23.35
C LEU A 733 -13.64 0.04 22.14
N ALA A 734 -14.33 1.17 22.31
CA ALA A 734 -15.02 1.88 21.23
C ALA A 734 -14.10 2.87 20.47
N SER A 735 -12.82 2.95 20.81
CA SER A 735 -11.88 3.85 20.15
C SER A 735 -11.67 3.50 18.67
N SER A 736 -11.55 4.52 17.80
CA SER A 736 -11.12 4.33 16.40
C SER A 736 -9.69 3.78 16.30
N LYS A 737 -8.83 4.03 17.30
CA LYS A 737 -7.44 3.60 17.32
C LYS A 737 -7.33 2.12 17.73
N GLY A 738 -6.96 1.25 16.79
CA GLY A 738 -6.88 -0.20 17.03
C GLY A 738 -5.98 -0.64 18.19
N PHE A 739 -4.86 0.05 18.43
CA PHE A 739 -3.96 -0.28 19.54
C PHE A 739 -4.55 0.04 20.93
N LEU A 740 -5.48 1.00 21.01
CA LEU A 740 -6.20 1.29 22.24
C LEU A 740 -7.24 0.21 22.52
N ARG A 741 -8.00 -0.21 21.50
CA ARG A 741 -8.91 -1.36 21.61
C ARG A 741 -8.16 -2.60 22.09
N HIS A 742 -6.98 -2.86 21.52
CA HIS A 742 -6.12 -3.97 21.91
C HIS A 742 -5.64 -3.89 23.37
N GLY A 743 -5.06 -2.76 23.79
CA GLY A 743 -4.55 -2.61 25.15
C GLY A 743 -5.66 -2.63 26.20
N CYS A 744 -6.83 -2.04 25.90
CA CYS A 744 -8.00 -2.11 26.77
C CYS A 744 -8.54 -3.53 26.88
N ALA A 745 -8.60 -4.28 25.77
CA ALA A 745 -9.02 -5.68 25.78
C ALA A 745 -8.10 -6.57 26.64
N LEU A 746 -6.79 -6.36 26.57
CA LEU A 746 -5.83 -7.07 27.42
C LEU A 746 -5.99 -6.71 28.90
N ALA A 747 -6.15 -5.42 29.22
CA ALA A 747 -6.34 -4.97 30.59
C ALA A 747 -7.65 -5.50 31.20
N LEU A 748 -8.77 -5.40 30.48
CA LEU A 748 -10.06 -5.95 30.91
C LEU A 748 -10.01 -7.46 31.12
N ALA A 749 -9.37 -8.19 30.21
CA ALA A 749 -9.22 -9.64 30.34
C ALA A 749 -8.40 -10.07 31.57
N LEU A 750 -7.48 -9.21 32.04
CA LEU A 750 -6.73 -9.44 33.28
C LEU A 750 -7.50 -9.02 34.53
N LEU A 751 -8.35 -7.99 34.45
CA LEU A 751 -9.27 -7.62 35.53
C LEU A 751 -10.31 -8.71 35.79
N ARG A 752 -10.68 -9.49 34.76
CA ARG A 752 -11.67 -10.58 34.83
C ARG A 752 -13.03 -10.12 35.35
N ASP A 753 -13.35 -8.88 35.06
CA ASP A 753 -14.67 -8.31 35.30
C ASP A 753 -15.69 -8.96 34.35
N GLU A 754 -16.92 -9.19 34.83
CA GLU A 754 -17.97 -9.86 34.05
C GLU A 754 -18.43 -9.01 32.86
N GLU A 755 -18.72 -7.72 33.11
CA GLU A 755 -19.10 -6.76 32.07
C GLU A 755 -17.94 -6.53 31.10
N GLY A 756 -16.72 -6.39 31.62
CA GLY A 756 -15.51 -6.28 30.80
C GLY A 756 -15.27 -7.51 29.91
N THR A 757 -15.49 -8.72 30.43
CA THR A 757 -15.35 -9.96 29.65
C THR A 757 -16.36 -10.01 28.52
N GLN A 758 -17.61 -9.62 28.79
CA GLN A 758 -18.66 -9.54 27.78
C GLN A 758 -18.31 -8.51 26.70
N ALA A 759 -17.84 -7.33 27.07
CA ALA A 759 -17.44 -6.28 26.13
C ALA A 759 -16.27 -6.71 25.22
N VAL A 760 -15.29 -7.45 25.76
CA VAL A 760 -14.19 -7.99 24.94
C VAL A 760 -14.67 -9.08 23.98
N ILE A 761 -15.66 -9.89 24.36
CA ILE A 761 -16.28 -10.89 23.47
C ILE A 761 -17.06 -10.20 22.33
N GLU A 762 -17.78 -9.12 22.63
CA GLU A 762 -18.48 -8.32 21.62
C GLU A 762 -17.49 -7.65 20.67
N LEU A 763 -16.38 -7.12 21.19
CA LEU A 763 -15.28 -6.61 20.37
C LEU A 763 -14.72 -7.69 19.46
N LEU A 764 -14.47 -8.91 19.96
CA LEU A 764 -13.95 -10.01 19.13
C LEU A 764 -14.84 -10.25 17.90
N LEU A 765 -16.16 -10.26 18.07
CA LEU A 765 -17.10 -10.54 16.98
C LEU A 765 -17.18 -9.41 15.96
N ASN A 766 -16.98 -8.15 16.38
CA ASN A 766 -17.18 -6.97 15.55
C ASN A 766 -15.87 -6.26 15.14
N GLU A 767 -14.70 -6.73 15.57
CA GLU A 767 -13.42 -6.07 15.29
C GLU A 767 -13.13 -6.07 13.78
N PRO A 768 -12.99 -4.89 13.13
CA PRO A 768 -12.77 -4.81 11.69
C PRO A 768 -11.33 -5.20 11.28
N THR A 769 -10.37 -5.15 12.22
CA THR A 769 -8.94 -5.35 11.92
C THR A 769 -8.40 -6.71 12.29
N GLU A 770 -7.20 -7.05 11.81
CA GLU A 770 -6.45 -8.24 12.23
C GLU A 770 -6.08 -8.27 13.73
N ILE A 771 -6.41 -7.23 14.51
CA ILE A 771 -6.25 -7.22 15.98
C ILE A 771 -7.17 -8.25 16.63
N TRP A 772 -8.24 -8.71 15.97
CA TRP A 772 -9.14 -9.74 16.49
C TRP A 772 -8.40 -11.00 16.97
N ARG A 773 -7.26 -11.36 16.34
CA ARG A 773 -6.42 -12.50 16.77
C ARG A 773 -5.82 -12.28 18.16
N GLU A 774 -5.40 -11.04 18.44
CA GLU A 774 -4.89 -10.68 19.76
C GLU A 774 -6.02 -10.45 20.77
N VAL A 775 -7.20 -9.99 20.35
CA VAL A 775 -8.41 -9.96 21.20
C VAL A 775 -8.82 -11.38 21.61
N ALA A 776 -8.78 -12.35 20.67
CA ALA A 776 -9.02 -13.76 20.96
C ALA A 776 -8.02 -14.31 21.99
N ARG A 777 -6.75 -13.91 21.88
CA ARG A 777 -5.71 -14.26 22.86
C ARG A 777 -5.90 -13.55 24.20
N ALA A 778 -6.40 -12.32 24.20
CA ALA A 778 -6.77 -11.58 25.41
C ALA A 778 -7.87 -12.31 26.16
N ILE A 779 -8.93 -12.79 25.48
CA ILE A 779 -9.97 -13.64 26.07
C ILE A 779 -9.37 -14.90 26.71
N GLY A 780 -8.33 -15.47 26.12
CA GLY A 780 -7.55 -16.55 26.74
C GLY A 780 -6.98 -16.22 28.13
N GLN A 781 -6.69 -14.95 28.44
CA GLN A 781 -6.21 -14.50 29.77
C GLN A 781 -7.27 -14.62 30.87
N VAL A 782 -8.55 -14.48 30.50
CA VAL A 782 -9.69 -14.70 31.40
C VAL A 782 -9.67 -16.14 31.91
N GLY A 783 -9.24 -17.08 31.07
CA GLY A 783 -9.16 -18.51 31.37
C GLY A 783 -10.50 -19.20 31.21
N SER A 784 -10.72 -20.31 31.93
CA SER A 784 -11.92 -21.15 31.79
C SER A 784 -13.24 -20.41 31.99
N TYR A 785 -13.24 -19.34 32.78
CA TYR A 785 -14.42 -18.49 33.01
C TYR A 785 -14.93 -17.81 31.72
N GLY A 786 -14.08 -17.62 30.72
CA GLY A 786 -14.46 -17.05 29.43
C GLY A 786 -15.20 -18.02 28.51
N LEU A 787 -15.18 -19.34 28.76
CA LEU A 787 -15.80 -20.32 27.85
C LEU A 787 -17.31 -20.21 27.82
N THR A 788 -17.96 -20.09 28.98
CA THR A 788 -19.42 -20.00 29.09
C THR A 788 -19.99 -18.76 28.41
N PRO A 789 -19.52 -17.52 28.69
CA PRO A 789 -20.03 -16.33 28.00
C PRO A 789 -19.70 -16.37 26.51
N LEU A 790 -18.53 -16.88 26.10
CA LEU A 790 -18.17 -17.01 24.68
C LEU A 790 -19.08 -17.99 23.93
N ALA A 791 -19.35 -19.16 24.52
CA ALA A 791 -20.28 -20.16 23.99
C ALA A 791 -21.72 -19.65 23.94
N SER A 792 -22.15 -18.89 24.96
CA SER A 792 -23.47 -18.27 25.02
C SER A 792 -23.66 -17.23 23.92
N ASN A 793 -22.70 -16.31 23.74
CA ASN A 793 -22.75 -15.30 22.68
C ASN A 793 -22.76 -15.93 21.28
N TYR A 794 -21.90 -16.93 21.03
CA TYR A 794 -21.92 -17.65 19.77
C TYR A 794 -23.23 -18.42 19.56
N GLY A 795 -23.77 -19.04 20.62
CA GLY A 795 -25.06 -19.73 20.57
C GLY A 795 -26.23 -18.80 20.23
N ARG A 796 -26.22 -17.54 20.70
CA ARG A 796 -27.24 -16.53 20.36
C ARG A 796 -27.21 -16.12 18.89
N LEU A 797 -26.06 -16.20 18.21
CA LEU A 797 -25.98 -15.96 16.78
C LEU A 797 -26.75 -17.04 16.00
N GLY A 798 -26.77 -18.28 16.49
CA GLY A 798 -27.51 -19.38 15.86
C GLY A 798 -27.16 -19.55 14.39
N GLU A 799 -28.17 -19.57 13.53
CA GLU A 799 -28.00 -19.66 12.06
C GLU A 799 -27.38 -18.40 11.43
N ARG A 800 -27.35 -17.26 12.15
CA ARG A 800 -26.72 -16.01 11.68
C ARG A 800 -25.20 -15.99 11.90
N ALA A 801 -24.63 -17.06 12.48
CA ALA A 801 -23.19 -17.16 12.70
C ALA A 801 -22.44 -17.23 11.37
N THR A 802 -21.62 -16.23 11.09
CA THR A 802 -20.77 -16.21 9.89
C THR A 802 -19.57 -17.17 10.05
N PRO A 803 -18.98 -17.66 8.95
CA PRO A 803 -17.73 -18.43 9.01
C PRO A 803 -16.60 -17.67 9.73
N GLN A 804 -16.58 -16.34 9.59
CA GLN A 804 -15.63 -15.47 10.29
C GLN A 804 -15.88 -15.47 11.80
N ALA A 805 -17.13 -15.32 12.26
CA ALA A 805 -17.48 -15.39 13.68
C ALA A 805 -17.11 -16.75 14.27
N GLN A 806 -17.33 -17.83 13.52
CA GLN A 806 -16.93 -19.18 13.90
C GLN A 806 -15.41 -19.31 14.09
N GLU A 807 -14.61 -18.84 13.12
CA GLU A 807 -13.15 -18.87 13.22
C GLU A 807 -12.64 -18.08 14.44
N ARG A 808 -13.16 -16.87 14.64
CA ARG A 808 -12.76 -15.99 15.76
C ARG A 808 -13.03 -16.63 17.11
N VAL A 809 -14.23 -17.21 17.28
CA VAL A 809 -14.61 -17.91 18.50
C VAL A 809 -13.77 -19.19 18.71
N ALA A 810 -13.46 -19.94 17.65
CA ALA A 810 -12.61 -21.11 17.74
C ALA A 810 -11.19 -20.76 18.23
N TRP A 811 -10.59 -19.67 17.73
CA TRP A 811 -9.29 -19.18 18.21
C TRP A 811 -9.33 -18.75 19.68
N ALA A 812 -10.38 -18.03 20.09
CA ALA A 812 -10.52 -17.62 21.49
C ALA A 812 -10.66 -18.83 22.44
N MET A 813 -11.47 -19.82 22.05
CA MET A 813 -11.60 -21.10 22.79
C MET A 813 -10.28 -21.87 22.85
N ALA A 814 -9.50 -21.88 21.76
CA ALA A 814 -8.18 -22.51 21.72
C ALA A 814 -7.21 -21.84 22.71
N HIS A 815 -7.18 -20.51 22.77
CA HIS A 815 -6.37 -19.77 23.75
C HIS A 815 -6.82 -19.99 25.20
N ILE A 816 -8.12 -20.12 25.46
CA ILE A 816 -8.62 -20.50 26.78
C ILE A 816 -8.16 -21.93 27.13
N ALA A 817 -8.19 -22.87 26.18
CA ALA A 817 -7.74 -24.24 26.40
C ALA A 817 -6.25 -24.30 26.79
N VAL A 818 -5.39 -23.52 26.12
CA VAL A 818 -3.96 -23.37 26.47
C VAL A 818 -3.77 -22.88 27.91
N ARG A 819 -4.72 -22.12 28.46
CA ARG A 819 -4.68 -21.56 29.81
C ARG A 819 -5.54 -22.31 30.84
N GLY A 820 -5.83 -23.59 30.58
CA GLY A 820 -6.47 -24.48 31.55
C GLY A 820 -7.95 -24.78 31.30
N GLY A 821 -8.54 -24.28 30.20
CA GLY A 821 -9.93 -24.57 29.81
C GLY A 821 -10.12 -25.84 28.97
N ARG A 822 -9.06 -26.64 28.73
CA ARG A 822 -9.10 -27.74 27.77
C ARG A 822 -10.13 -28.82 28.08
N ALA A 823 -10.24 -29.26 29.33
CA ALA A 823 -11.19 -30.31 29.72
C ALA A 823 -12.66 -29.88 29.51
N ALA A 824 -12.96 -28.62 29.81
CA ALA A 824 -14.29 -28.04 29.55
C ALA A 824 -14.56 -27.93 28.04
N LEU A 825 -13.54 -27.58 27.25
CA LEU A 825 -13.64 -27.51 25.80
C LEU A 825 -13.85 -28.90 25.15
N GLU A 826 -13.15 -29.93 25.63
CA GLU A 826 -13.35 -31.33 25.19
C GLU A 826 -14.76 -31.83 25.50
N THR A 827 -15.31 -31.44 26.65
CA THR A 827 -16.71 -31.73 27.01
C THR A 827 -17.69 -31.05 26.05
N MET A 828 -17.46 -29.77 25.71
CA MET A 828 -18.28 -29.05 24.73
C MET A 828 -18.19 -29.66 23.32
N ALA A 829 -17.00 -30.11 22.91
CA ALA A 829 -16.76 -30.74 21.62
C ALA A 829 -17.46 -32.10 21.47
N GLY A 830 -17.65 -32.84 22.57
CA GLY A 830 -18.38 -34.11 22.61
C GLY A 830 -19.90 -33.97 22.68
N GLY A 831 -20.43 -32.76 22.86
CA GLY A 831 -21.87 -32.49 22.92
C GLY A 831 -22.55 -32.44 21.54
N GLN A 832 -23.88 -32.32 21.55
CA GLN A 832 -24.70 -32.13 20.33
C GLN A 832 -25.17 -30.68 20.12
N SER A 833 -24.55 -29.71 20.81
CA SER A 833 -24.89 -28.29 20.72
C SER A 833 -24.30 -27.64 19.44
N MET A 834 -24.88 -26.52 19.01
CA MET A 834 -24.35 -25.65 17.95
C MET A 834 -22.91 -25.19 18.20
N VAL A 835 -22.46 -25.20 19.45
CA VAL A 835 -21.09 -24.84 19.85
C VAL A 835 -20.09 -26.00 19.64
N ALA A 836 -20.57 -27.25 19.54
CA ALA A 836 -19.70 -28.44 19.46
C ALA A 836 -18.78 -28.47 18.22
N PRO A 837 -19.21 -28.06 17.00
CA PRO A 837 -18.32 -27.94 15.85
C PRO A 837 -17.19 -26.92 16.08
N VAL A 838 -17.51 -25.78 16.70
CA VAL A 838 -16.53 -24.71 16.99
C VAL A 838 -15.55 -25.15 18.07
N ALA A 839 -16.03 -25.87 19.08
CA ALA A 839 -15.19 -26.47 20.11
C ALA A 839 -14.21 -27.51 19.53
N ARG A 840 -14.64 -28.32 18.54
CA ARG A 840 -13.74 -29.25 17.81
C ARG A 840 -12.67 -28.49 17.03
N GLN A 841 -13.06 -27.47 16.29
CA GLN A 841 -12.12 -26.60 15.56
C GLN A 841 -11.11 -25.93 16.51
N ALA A 842 -11.55 -25.50 17.69
CA ALA A 842 -10.66 -24.93 18.71
C ALA A 842 -9.63 -25.94 19.24
N LEU A 843 -9.99 -27.23 19.37
CA LEU A 843 -9.05 -28.28 19.76
C LEU A 843 -7.99 -28.54 18.67
N GLU A 844 -8.35 -28.45 17.40
CA GLU A 844 -7.40 -28.53 16.28
C GLU A 844 -6.41 -27.35 16.30
N LEU A 845 -6.89 -26.15 16.64
CA LEU A 845 -6.09 -24.93 16.74
C LEU A 845 -5.23 -24.86 18.02
N HIS A 846 -5.43 -25.74 19.00
CA HIS A 846 -4.77 -25.69 20.31
C HIS A 846 -3.23 -25.62 20.21
N ALA A 847 -2.61 -26.40 19.32
CA ALA A 847 -1.16 -26.40 19.16
C ALA A 847 -0.62 -25.06 18.62
N ALA A 848 -1.34 -24.45 17.67
CA ALA A 848 -1.00 -23.14 17.13
C ALA A 848 -1.18 -22.05 18.20
N ALA A 849 -2.29 -22.09 18.94
CA ALA A 849 -2.54 -21.18 20.07
C ALA A 849 -1.47 -21.29 21.18
N ALA A 850 -0.93 -22.49 21.42
CA ALA A 850 0.15 -22.71 22.39
C ALA A 850 1.48 -22.10 21.95
N LYS A 851 1.80 -22.20 20.64
CA LYS A 851 2.98 -21.54 20.04
C LYS A 851 2.86 -20.03 20.19
N ASP A 852 1.69 -19.47 19.87
CA ASP A 852 1.40 -18.05 19.99
C ASP A 852 1.54 -17.56 21.43
N GLN A 853 1.03 -18.30 22.41
CA GLN A 853 1.15 -17.96 23.82
C GLN A 853 2.61 -17.92 24.31
N THR A 854 3.49 -18.75 23.74
CA THR A 854 4.91 -18.79 24.09
C THR A 854 5.65 -17.56 23.59
N SER A 855 5.29 -17.06 22.41
CA SER A 855 5.93 -15.88 21.77
C SER A 855 5.74 -14.56 22.53
N VAL A 856 4.73 -14.49 23.40
CA VAL A 856 4.35 -13.29 24.16
C VAL A 856 4.84 -13.34 25.62
N ARG A 857 5.43 -14.46 26.08
CA ARG A 857 5.91 -14.57 27.47
C ARG A 857 7.12 -13.66 27.73
N PRO A 858 7.11 -12.89 28.84
CA PRO A 858 8.28 -12.15 29.27
C PRO A 858 9.48 -13.09 29.49
N GLY A 859 10.63 -12.75 28.90
CA GLY A 859 11.87 -13.54 29.03
C GLY A 859 12.06 -14.71 28.06
N ALA A 860 11.18 -14.92 27.07
CA ALA A 860 11.45 -15.87 25.99
C ALA A 860 12.74 -15.47 25.23
N SER A 861 13.73 -16.38 25.13
CA SER A 861 15.06 -16.05 24.60
C SER A 861 14.99 -15.45 23.19
N SER A 862 15.76 -14.40 22.95
CA SER A 862 15.88 -13.69 21.67
C SER A 862 16.28 -14.59 20.49
N SER A 863 16.81 -15.79 20.75
CA SER A 863 17.22 -16.76 19.73
C SER A 863 16.05 -17.47 19.02
N GLN A 864 14.86 -17.54 19.63
CA GLN A 864 13.67 -18.17 19.04
C GLN A 864 12.64 -17.17 18.48
N ALA A 865 12.78 -15.88 18.81
CA ALA A 865 11.78 -14.86 18.50
C ALA A 865 11.98 -14.12 17.16
N GLY A 866 13.06 -14.42 16.42
CA GLY A 866 13.53 -13.58 15.31
C GLY A 866 12.83 -13.75 13.95
N LYS A 867 11.75 -14.54 13.83
CA LYS A 867 11.13 -14.80 12.50
C LYS A 867 9.62 -14.51 12.35
N ASP A 868 8.83 -14.46 13.43
CA ASP A 868 7.35 -14.34 13.36
C ASP A 868 6.75 -13.41 14.44
N VAL A 869 7.19 -12.15 14.54
CA VAL A 869 6.57 -11.20 15.49
C VAL A 869 5.88 -10.07 14.74
N THR A 870 4.56 -10.17 14.64
CA THR A 870 3.72 -9.06 14.17
C THR A 870 3.76 -7.90 15.17
N VAL A 871 3.44 -6.69 14.71
CA VAL A 871 3.31 -5.48 15.54
C VAL A 871 2.42 -5.70 16.77
N ASN A 872 1.26 -6.31 16.55
CA ASN A 872 0.29 -6.57 17.60
C ASN A 872 0.85 -7.58 18.62
N ARG A 873 1.65 -8.56 18.17
CA ARG A 873 2.32 -9.52 19.05
C ARG A 873 3.44 -8.88 19.87
N ALA A 874 4.19 -7.94 19.29
CA ALA A 874 5.17 -7.13 20.01
C ALA A 874 4.48 -6.24 21.07
N PHE A 875 3.35 -5.63 20.73
CA PHE A 875 2.55 -4.80 21.65
C PHE A 875 2.14 -5.61 22.88
N SER A 876 1.58 -6.80 22.64
CA SER A 876 1.16 -7.72 23.70
C SER A 876 2.29 -8.12 24.64
N ARG A 877 3.47 -8.41 24.10
CA ARG A 877 4.65 -8.76 24.90
C ARG A 877 5.06 -7.58 25.79
N ARG A 878 5.12 -6.37 25.22
CA ARG A 878 5.47 -5.14 25.95
C ARG A 878 4.44 -4.78 27.03
N PHE A 879 3.17 -5.06 26.76
CA PHE A 879 2.11 -4.91 27.76
C PHE A 879 2.38 -5.79 28.99
N PHE A 880 2.71 -7.08 28.82
CA PHE A 880 3.03 -7.96 29.95
C PHE A 880 4.36 -7.61 30.63
N GLU A 881 5.36 -7.15 29.89
CA GLU A 881 6.60 -6.64 30.48
C GLU A 881 6.35 -5.40 31.36
N ALA A 882 5.50 -4.47 30.91
CA ALA A 882 5.10 -3.30 31.69
C ALA A 882 4.36 -3.69 32.98
N LEU A 883 3.48 -4.71 32.89
CA LEU A 883 2.75 -5.25 34.03
C LEU A 883 3.66 -5.93 35.07
N GLU A 884 4.61 -6.78 34.63
CA GLU A 884 5.44 -7.61 35.52
C GLU A 884 6.59 -6.85 36.19
N GLN A 885 7.24 -5.90 35.49
CA GLN A 885 8.49 -5.33 35.96
C GLN A 885 8.43 -3.85 36.33
N GLY A 886 7.39 -3.11 35.92
CA GLY A 886 7.44 -1.64 35.97
C GLY A 886 8.72 -1.14 35.29
N LEU A 887 8.80 -1.35 33.97
CA LEU A 887 10.02 -1.23 33.12
C LEU A 887 11.06 -0.21 33.63
N PRO A 888 12.34 -0.60 33.79
CA PRO A 888 13.43 0.37 33.91
C PRO A 888 13.56 1.19 32.61
N ASP A 889 14.07 2.43 32.72
CA ASP A 889 14.24 3.40 31.61
C ASP A 889 15.02 2.87 30.38
N ALA A 890 15.65 1.70 30.50
CA ALA A 890 16.37 0.99 29.44
C ALA A 890 15.49 0.38 28.33
N GLY A 891 14.15 0.46 28.40
CA GLY A 891 13.23 -0.14 27.42
C GLY A 891 12.85 0.70 26.19
N GLN A 892 13.31 1.96 26.08
CA GLN A 892 12.80 2.93 25.08
C GLN A 892 12.99 2.52 23.61
N ALA A 893 14.03 1.76 23.25
CA ALA A 893 14.28 1.38 21.85
C ALA A 893 13.24 0.39 21.27
N GLY A 894 12.62 -0.46 22.10
CA GLY A 894 11.55 -1.37 21.68
C GLY A 894 10.15 -0.75 21.71
N LEU A 895 10.03 0.43 22.31
CA LEU A 895 8.83 1.24 22.42
C LEU A 895 8.61 2.02 21.11
N PHE A 896 9.64 2.69 20.58
CA PHE A 896 9.55 3.39 19.28
C PHE A 896 9.20 2.45 18.11
N ALA A 897 9.65 1.19 18.12
CA ALA A 897 9.28 0.20 17.11
C ALA A 897 7.77 -0.14 17.08
N LEU A 898 7.03 0.11 18.17
CA LEU A 898 5.56 -0.03 18.17
C LEU A 898 4.87 1.17 17.51
N ASP A 899 5.43 2.37 17.65
CA ASP A 899 4.88 3.60 17.03
C ASP A 899 5.17 3.68 15.53
N GLU A 900 6.34 3.21 15.09
CA GLU A 900 6.76 3.28 13.69
C GLU A 900 6.14 2.20 12.80
N SER A 901 5.48 1.22 13.41
CA SER A 901 4.86 0.12 12.70
C SER A 901 3.40 0.46 12.40
N ARG A 902 3.12 0.88 11.17
CA ARG A 902 1.76 1.21 10.74
C ARG A 902 0.78 0.07 11.09
N PRO A 903 -0.40 0.34 11.68
CA PRO A 903 -1.47 -0.64 11.61
C PRO A 903 -1.71 -0.90 10.12
N MET A 904 -1.90 -2.17 9.75
CA MET A 904 -2.35 -2.53 8.41
C MET A 904 -3.84 -2.12 8.33
N GLU A 905 -4.09 -0.82 8.18
CA GLU A 905 -5.40 -0.24 7.86
C GLU A 905 -5.16 0.87 6.83
N LEU A 906 -5.53 0.54 5.59
CA LEU A 906 -6.06 1.47 4.61
C LEU A 906 -7.42 1.93 5.14
N LEU A 907 -7.47 3.10 5.78
CA LEU A 907 -8.63 4.00 5.77
C LEU A 907 -8.10 5.43 5.91
N ASP A 908 -8.65 6.30 5.07
CA ASP A 908 -8.18 7.64 4.70
C ASP A 908 -7.77 8.55 5.89
N GLU A 909 -6.46 8.85 5.98
CA GLU A 909 -5.91 9.97 6.76
C GLU A 909 -5.68 11.21 5.84
N ALA A 910 -6.52 11.39 4.83
CA ALA A 910 -6.40 12.52 3.90
C ALA A 910 -7.02 13.84 4.41
N ASP A 911 -7.82 13.83 5.48
CA ASP A 911 -8.60 15.00 5.92
C ASP A 911 -8.24 15.55 7.32
N LEU A 912 -7.01 15.30 7.81
CA LEU A 912 -6.51 15.97 9.03
C LEU A 912 -5.08 16.50 8.81
N ILE A 913 -4.97 17.47 7.93
CA ILE A 913 -3.92 18.50 8.01
C ILE A 913 -4.63 19.73 8.60
N ASP A 914 -4.39 19.99 9.89
CA ASP A 914 -4.62 21.33 10.44
C ASP A 914 -3.54 22.23 9.83
N ASP A 915 -3.95 23.04 8.84
CA ASP A 915 -3.20 24.16 8.26
C ASP A 915 -3.12 25.32 9.27
N ASP A 916 -2.34 25.15 10.33
CA ASP A 916 -1.96 26.24 11.23
C ASP A 916 -0.47 26.10 11.57
N ASP A 917 0.40 26.48 10.63
CA ASP A 917 1.76 26.99 10.89
C ASP A 917 2.45 27.41 9.55
N GLU A 918 1.80 28.27 8.75
CA GLU A 918 2.53 29.09 7.75
C GLU A 918 2.99 30.39 8.43
N ALA A 919 4.20 30.37 8.96
CA ALA A 919 4.89 31.60 9.34
C ALA A 919 5.41 32.29 8.06
N GLU A 920 4.77 33.40 7.70
CA GLU A 920 5.24 34.38 6.73
C GLU A 920 6.71 34.76 7.03
N LEU A 921 7.64 34.35 6.15
CA LEU A 921 8.99 34.91 6.09
C LEU A 921 9.02 35.93 4.97
N ASP A 922 9.00 37.21 5.36
CA ASP A 922 9.09 38.39 4.51
C ASP A 922 10.49 38.48 3.87
N GLU A 923 10.58 38.21 2.56
CA GLU A 923 11.81 38.23 1.74
C GLU A 923 12.30 39.66 1.39
N SER A 924 12.01 40.68 2.21
CA SER A 924 12.33 42.08 1.87
C SER A 924 13.58 42.68 2.53
N ASP A 925 14.30 41.96 3.41
CA ASP A 925 15.45 42.53 4.16
C ASP A 925 16.86 42.08 3.73
N LEU A 926 17.03 41.38 2.60
CA LEU A 926 18.36 40.93 2.12
C LEU A 926 18.99 41.76 0.99
N ILE A 927 18.53 43.01 0.82
CA ILE A 927 19.24 44.00 -0.02
C ILE A 927 19.52 45.25 0.81
N GLN A 928 20.55 45.20 1.67
CA GLN A 928 21.48 46.29 2.00
C GLN A 928 22.32 45.94 3.24
N SER A 929 23.49 45.32 3.05
CA SER A 929 24.79 45.71 3.64
C SER A 929 25.89 44.71 3.31
#